data_AF-A0A5N5F590-F1
#
_entry.id   AF-A0A5N5F590-F1
#
_cell.length_a   1.000
_cell.length_b   1.000
_cell.length_c   1.000
_cell.angle_alpha   90.00
_cell.angle_beta   90.00
_cell.angle_gamma   90.00
#
_symmetry.space_group_name_H-M   'P 1'
#
loop_
_entity.id
_entity.type
_entity.pdbx_description
1 polymer ?
#
loop_
_entity_poly.entity_id
_entity_poly.type
_entity_poly.pdbx_seq_one_letter_code
_entity_poly.pdbx_strand_id
1 'polypeptide(L)'
;MDALNATFGNKICFSLCLFGLCLLVASSTMSLAEPKTHKHEFVIQATPVKRLCKSRNSITVNGQFPGPTLEVNNGDTLVVKVTNRAQYNITIHWHGIRQMRTGWADGPEFVTQCPIRPGGSYTYRFTIQGQEGTLWWHAHSSWLRATVYGALIIHPKQGDSYPFTKPKRETTLLLGEWWNANPINVLRQATKTGGAPNVSDAYTINGQPGDLYNCSSKDTVIVPIDSGETNLLRVINAALNQPLFFSVANHKLTVVSADASYTKPFTTTVLMLGPGQTTDVLITGDQPPARYYLAARAYFSAQNAAFDNTTTTAILEYKSAPCSPNCKKGHTTKPIMPQLPAFNDTNTASAFTKSFRSPRKVEVPTEIDENLFFTIGLGLNKCPKNFGSQRCQGPNGTRFTASMNNVSFVLPNNNSILQAYQQNIPGVFTTDFPANPPQKFGYTGNVSRSLWQPMSGTRGYKLKYGSRVQVVLQDTSIVTPENHPIHLHGYDFYILAEGFGNFNAKTDTKKFNLVDPPLRNTVAVPANGWAVIRFVADNPGAWMMHCHLDVHIHWGLAMVFLVDNGVGALQSINPPPADLPLLLTRIYRCLLGARQNYPMKLFWLCKTHNSITVNGQYPGPTLEVNNGDTLVVKVTNKARYNVTIHWHGIRQMRTGWADGPEFVTQCPIRPGGSYTYRFTIQGQEGTLWWHAHSSWLRATVYGALIIHPKQGDSYPFTKPKRETAILLGEWWDANPIDVVRQATRTGAAPNVSDAYTINGQPGDLYNCSSKDTVIVPIDVGETNLLRVINAALNQPLFFSVANHKLTVVSADASYTKPFTTTVLMLGPGQTTDVLITGDQPPARYYLAASAYFSAQNGAFDNTTTTAILEYKSAPCNPNCKNGPTVKPIMPQLPAFNDTNTASAFTRSFRSPRKVEVPTEIDENLFFTVGLGLNNCPNNFRARRCQGPNGTRFTASMNNVSFVLPNNNSILQAYQQNIPGVFTADFPANPPLTFDYTGNVSRSLWQPTPGTRGYKLKYGSRVQIVVQDTSIVTPENHPIHLHGYDFYILAEGFGNFNAQKDTKKFNLVDPPMRNTVAVPANGWAVIRFVADNPGAWLMHCHLDVHITWGLAMVFLVDNGIGALQSIEPPPVDLPLC
;
A
#
# COMPACT_ATOMS: atom_id res chain seq x y z
N MET A 1 2.67 -62.28 70.70
CA MET A 1 3.04 -62.91 69.42
C MET A 1 3.06 -61.82 68.38
N ASP A 2 4.22 -61.68 67.75
CA ASP A 2 4.71 -60.53 67.03
C ASP A 2 3.83 -60.12 65.83
N ALA A 3 3.26 -58.92 65.92
CA ALA A 3 2.93 -58.05 64.78
C ALA A 3 2.31 -56.74 65.30
N LEU A 4 3.11 -55.85 65.92
CA LEU A 4 2.78 -54.43 66.17
C LEU A 4 3.93 -53.77 66.94
N ASN A 5 4.99 -53.29 66.27
CA ASN A 5 5.91 -52.26 66.78
C ASN A 5 7.00 -51.86 65.75
N ALA A 6 6.61 -51.27 64.61
CA ALA A 6 7.58 -50.66 63.69
C ALA A 6 7.01 -49.47 62.91
N THR A 7 6.33 -48.52 63.57
CA THR A 7 5.72 -47.36 62.89
C THR A 7 5.75 -46.06 63.70
N PHE A 8 6.78 -45.80 64.51
CA PHE A 8 6.91 -44.49 65.20
C PHE A 8 8.28 -43.78 65.12
N GLY A 9 9.31 -44.37 64.47
CA GLY A 9 10.64 -43.74 64.34
C GLY A 9 10.88 -42.89 63.09
N ASN A 10 10.19 -43.14 61.97
CA ASN A 10 10.56 -42.57 60.66
C ASN A 10 9.85 -41.26 60.27
N LYS A 11 8.92 -40.73 61.07
CA LYS A 11 8.20 -39.49 60.72
C LYS A 11 8.90 -38.21 61.16
N ILE A 12 9.78 -38.25 62.17
CA ILE A 12 10.44 -37.04 62.69
C ILE A 12 11.68 -36.68 61.86
N CYS A 13 12.42 -37.66 61.35
CA CYS A 13 13.61 -37.41 60.53
C CYS A 13 13.28 -36.87 59.13
N PHE A 14 12.14 -37.28 58.55
CA PHE A 14 11.70 -36.81 57.23
C PHE A 14 11.19 -35.36 57.25
N SER A 15 10.57 -34.93 58.36
CA SER A 15 10.07 -33.55 58.51
C SER A 15 11.19 -32.53 58.72
N LEU A 16 12.27 -32.90 59.42
CA LEU A 16 13.43 -32.02 59.64
C LEU A 16 14.29 -31.86 58.37
N CYS A 17 14.44 -32.90 57.56
CA CYS A 17 15.10 -32.79 56.25
C CYS A 17 14.30 -31.95 55.24
N LEU A 18 12.96 -32.04 55.25
CA LEU A 18 12.13 -31.18 54.39
C LEU A 18 12.18 -29.71 54.80
N PHE A 19 12.23 -29.41 56.10
CA PHE A 19 12.32 -28.03 56.58
C PHE A 19 13.69 -27.40 56.28
N GLY A 20 14.78 -28.18 56.40
CA GLY A 20 16.12 -27.75 56.00
C GLY A 20 16.26 -27.50 54.50
N LEU A 21 15.61 -28.34 53.66
CA LEU A 21 15.58 -28.15 52.21
C LEU A 21 14.74 -26.93 51.80
N CYS A 22 13.59 -26.70 52.46
CA CYS A 22 12.76 -25.51 52.22
C CYS A 22 13.44 -24.21 52.65
N LEU A 23 14.24 -24.21 53.73
CA LEU A 23 15.04 -23.04 54.14
C LEU A 23 16.22 -22.78 53.19
N LEU A 24 16.85 -23.82 52.64
CA LEU A 24 17.88 -23.67 51.60
C LEU A 24 17.30 -23.17 50.27
N VAL A 25 16.08 -23.59 49.89
CA VAL A 25 15.37 -23.09 48.70
C VAL A 25 14.88 -21.65 48.91
N ALA A 26 14.40 -21.30 50.11
CA ALA A 26 13.98 -19.94 50.45
C ALA A 26 15.15 -18.95 50.57
N SER A 27 16.36 -19.43 50.87
CA SER A 27 17.59 -18.60 50.89
C SER A 27 18.16 -18.35 49.48
N SER A 28 17.64 -19.03 48.46
CA SER A 28 18.06 -18.92 47.06
C SER A 28 17.08 -18.15 46.17
N THR A 29 16.22 -17.31 46.75
CA THR A 29 15.50 -16.28 45.97
C THR A 29 16.48 -15.19 45.56
N MET A 30 17.39 -15.51 44.64
CA MET A 30 18.00 -14.50 43.80
C MET A 30 16.84 -13.80 43.08
N SER A 31 16.71 -12.50 43.31
CA SER A 31 15.77 -11.63 42.60
C SER A 31 16.01 -11.79 41.10
N LEU A 32 15.24 -12.67 40.44
CA LEU A 32 15.20 -12.77 38.99
C LEU A 32 14.58 -11.46 38.48
N ALA A 33 15.43 -10.53 38.05
CA ALA A 33 15.00 -9.29 37.44
C ALA A 33 14.13 -9.62 36.20
N GLU A 34 12.86 -9.19 36.23
CA GLU A 34 11.95 -9.39 35.10
C GLU A 34 12.37 -8.54 33.90
N PRO A 35 12.40 -9.10 32.67
CA PRO A 35 12.73 -8.34 31.46
C PRO A 35 11.72 -7.22 31.22
N LYS A 36 12.21 -5.99 31.02
CA LYS A 36 11.36 -4.81 30.87
C LYS A 36 10.95 -4.62 29.42
N THR A 37 9.70 -4.19 29.19
CA THR A 37 9.25 -3.75 27.87
C THR A 37 9.29 -2.23 27.77
N HIS A 38 10.07 -1.70 26.84
CA HIS A 38 10.19 -0.28 26.52
C HIS A 38 9.32 0.06 25.31
N LYS A 39 8.44 1.06 25.47
CA LYS A 39 7.51 1.49 24.43
C LYS A 39 7.85 2.90 23.99
N HIS A 40 8.03 3.10 22.69
CA HIS A 40 8.32 4.39 22.09
C HIS A 40 7.39 4.69 20.92
N GLU A 41 7.15 5.97 20.67
CA GLU A 41 6.45 6.44 19.48
C GLU A 41 7.39 7.32 18.65
N PHE A 42 7.53 6.96 17.38
CA PHE A 42 8.32 7.68 16.39
C PHE A 42 7.37 8.31 15.39
N VAL A 43 7.31 9.64 15.37
CA VAL A 43 6.57 10.40 14.37
C VAL A 43 7.57 10.94 13.35
N ILE A 44 7.55 10.37 12.15
CA ILE A 44 8.38 10.83 11.04
C ILE A 44 7.71 12.05 10.42
N GLN A 45 8.37 13.20 10.41
CA GLN A 45 7.78 14.45 9.96
C GLN A 45 8.81 15.40 9.35
N ALA A 46 8.33 16.38 8.58
CA ALA A 46 9.16 17.48 8.12
C ALA A 46 9.36 18.50 9.26
N THR A 47 10.61 18.86 9.53
CA THR A 47 10.99 19.81 10.59
C THR A 47 12.03 20.80 10.07
N PRO A 48 11.88 22.12 10.32
CA PRO A 48 12.91 23.10 9.99
C PRO A 48 14.20 22.82 10.76
N VAL A 49 15.29 22.57 10.05
CA VAL A 49 16.64 22.40 10.61
C VAL A 49 17.55 23.44 9.97
N LYS A 50 18.30 24.18 10.80
CA LYS A 50 19.24 25.21 10.36
C LYS A 50 20.67 24.73 10.50
N ARG A 51 21.44 24.71 9.41
CA ARG A 51 22.88 24.43 9.37
C ARG A 51 23.54 25.29 8.30
N LEU A 52 24.81 25.65 8.49
CA LEU A 52 25.60 26.38 7.49
C LEU A 52 24.87 27.64 6.97
N CYS A 53 24.29 28.42 7.90
CA CYS A 53 23.49 29.62 7.64
C CYS A 53 22.15 29.40 6.89
N LYS A 54 21.78 28.16 6.55
CA LYS A 54 20.57 27.83 5.78
C LYS A 54 19.59 27.02 6.62
N SER A 55 18.32 27.43 6.60
CA SER A 55 17.22 26.64 7.17
C SER A 55 16.53 25.86 6.06
N ARG A 56 16.30 24.56 6.27
CA ARG A 56 15.46 23.74 5.38
C ARG A 56 14.59 22.77 6.16
N ASN A 57 13.44 22.43 5.61
CA ASN A 57 12.64 21.33 6.12
C ASN A 57 13.35 20.01 5.82
N SER A 58 13.77 19.32 6.88
CA SER A 58 14.39 17.99 6.84
C SER A 58 13.43 16.97 7.44
N ILE A 59 13.52 15.72 7.00
CA ILE A 59 12.71 14.66 7.59
C ILE A 59 13.39 14.20 8.87
N THR A 60 12.67 14.22 9.98
CA THR A 60 13.18 13.90 11.31
C THR A 60 12.22 12.98 12.07
N VAL A 61 12.69 12.43 13.18
CA VAL A 61 11.85 11.67 14.13
C VAL A 61 11.52 12.56 15.31
N ASN A 62 10.23 12.71 15.63
CA ASN A 62 9.75 13.50 16.77
C ASN A 62 10.23 14.96 16.75
N GLY A 63 10.52 15.51 15.57
CA GLY A 63 11.05 16.87 15.44
C GLY A 63 12.54 17.00 15.79
N GLN A 64 13.27 15.90 16.03
CA GLN A 64 14.65 15.91 16.50
C GLN A 64 15.66 15.52 15.41
N PHE A 65 16.79 16.22 15.35
CA PHE A 65 17.93 15.85 14.52
C PHE A 65 19.26 16.04 15.30
N PRO A 66 20.00 14.96 15.58
CA PRO A 66 19.66 13.56 15.38
C PRO A 66 18.37 13.13 16.11
N GLY A 67 17.82 11.99 15.75
CA GLY A 67 16.65 11.42 16.41
C GLY A 67 16.94 10.96 17.84
N PRO A 68 15.90 10.54 18.59
CA PRO A 68 16.04 10.16 19.99
C PRO A 68 16.98 8.97 20.21
N THR A 69 17.79 9.04 21.27
CA THR A 69 18.52 7.89 21.81
C THR A 69 17.55 6.95 22.51
N LEU A 70 17.66 5.66 22.23
CA LEU A 70 16.95 4.60 22.95
C LEU A 70 17.93 3.91 23.90
N GLU A 71 17.54 3.68 25.15
CA GLU A 71 18.36 3.02 26.16
C GLU A 71 17.59 1.83 26.74
N VAL A 72 18.21 0.66 26.71
CA VAL A 72 17.63 -0.61 27.17
C VAL A 72 18.68 -1.47 27.85
N ASN A 73 18.28 -2.49 28.60
CA ASN A 73 19.18 -3.51 29.12
C ASN A 73 19.16 -4.76 28.24
N ASN A 74 20.26 -5.52 28.23
CA ASN A 74 20.29 -6.85 27.63
C ASN A 74 19.20 -7.75 28.26
N GLY A 75 18.33 -8.32 27.43
CA GLY A 75 17.13 -9.06 27.84
C GLY A 75 15.81 -8.28 27.73
N ASP A 76 15.86 -6.96 27.59
CA ASP A 76 14.65 -6.13 27.45
C ASP A 76 14.00 -6.27 26.07
N THR A 77 12.72 -5.90 25.99
CA THR A 77 11.94 -5.86 24.75
C THR A 77 11.70 -4.42 24.31
N LEU A 78 11.98 -4.12 23.05
CA LEU A 78 11.67 -2.84 22.40
C LEU A 78 10.38 -2.96 21.58
N VAL A 79 9.50 -1.98 21.78
CA VAL A 79 8.28 -1.80 21.00
C VAL A 79 8.24 -0.35 20.50
N VAL A 80 8.46 -0.15 19.20
CA VAL A 80 8.49 1.19 18.62
C VAL A 80 7.42 1.32 17.55
N LYS A 81 6.40 2.14 17.83
CA LYS A 81 5.36 2.48 16.86
C LYS A 81 5.85 3.64 16.00
N VAL A 82 6.10 3.37 14.72
CA VAL A 82 6.51 4.38 13.75
C VAL A 82 5.29 4.85 12.98
N THR A 83 4.98 6.14 13.06
CA THR A 83 3.92 6.81 12.29
C THR A 83 4.57 7.72 11.25
N ASN A 84 4.29 7.47 9.97
CA ASN A 84 4.84 8.27 8.89
C ASN A 84 3.92 9.46 8.56
N ARG A 85 4.30 10.67 8.96
CA ARG A 85 3.66 11.94 8.55
C ARG A 85 4.48 12.70 7.50
N ALA A 86 5.59 12.13 7.04
CA ALA A 86 6.40 12.69 5.98
C ALA A 86 5.81 12.38 4.60
N GLN A 87 6.30 13.11 3.59
CA GLN A 87 5.89 12.97 2.20
C GLN A 87 6.52 11.76 1.47
N TYR A 88 7.41 11.03 2.12
CA TYR A 88 8.16 9.92 1.52
C TYR A 88 7.82 8.61 2.21
N ASN A 89 7.88 7.51 1.45
CA ASN A 89 7.93 6.16 1.99
C ASN A 89 9.14 6.02 2.93
N ILE A 90 8.97 5.30 4.03
CA ILE A 90 10.04 5.11 5.00
C ILE A 90 9.92 3.77 5.73
N THR A 91 11.06 3.16 6.03
CA THR A 91 11.22 2.10 7.02
C THR A 91 12.29 2.51 8.03
N ILE A 92 12.33 1.86 9.19
CA ILE A 92 13.36 2.05 10.20
C ILE A 92 14.08 0.72 10.40
N HIS A 93 15.40 0.73 10.25
CA HIS A 93 16.28 -0.39 10.50
C HIS A 93 16.99 -0.25 11.86
N TRP A 94 17.09 -1.37 12.57
CA TRP A 94 17.69 -1.50 13.89
C TRP A 94 19.08 -2.12 13.73
N HIS A 95 20.05 -1.26 13.43
CA HIS A 95 21.35 -1.67 12.95
C HIS A 95 22.08 -2.55 13.95
N GLY A 96 22.51 -3.73 13.50
CA GLY A 96 23.26 -4.70 14.30
C GLY A 96 22.41 -5.52 15.27
N ILE A 97 21.09 -5.33 15.36
CA ILE A 97 20.25 -6.19 16.19
C ILE A 97 20.11 -7.56 15.54
N ARG A 98 20.33 -8.63 16.32
CA ARG A 98 20.23 -10.01 15.83
C ARG A 98 18.81 -10.47 15.46
N GLN A 99 17.78 -9.62 15.59
CA GLN A 99 16.39 -9.82 15.15
C GLN A 99 15.87 -11.27 15.29
N MET A 100 16.15 -11.92 16.42
CA MET A 100 15.91 -13.35 16.58
C MET A 100 14.42 -13.66 16.43
N ARG A 101 14.07 -14.38 15.35
CA ARG A 101 12.68 -14.71 14.97
C ARG A 101 11.80 -13.50 14.64
N THR A 102 12.34 -12.29 14.63
CA THR A 102 11.63 -11.02 14.42
C THR A 102 12.06 -10.34 13.12
N GLY A 103 12.40 -11.11 12.09
CA GLY A 103 12.85 -10.58 10.79
C GLY A 103 11.89 -9.55 10.16
N TRP A 104 10.58 -9.63 10.44
CA TRP A 104 9.59 -8.62 10.02
C TRP A 104 9.83 -7.22 10.61
N ALA A 105 10.55 -7.13 11.73
CA ALA A 105 10.92 -5.90 12.41
C ALA A 105 12.33 -5.43 12.04
N ASP A 106 12.98 -6.02 11.02
CA ASP A 106 14.34 -5.66 10.64
C ASP A 106 14.44 -4.30 9.94
N GLY A 107 13.51 -3.97 9.03
CA GLY A 107 13.44 -2.64 8.41
C GLY A 107 13.98 -2.42 6.97
N PRO A 108 14.77 -3.27 6.29
CA PRO A 108 15.16 -3.00 4.91
C PRO A 108 13.95 -3.06 3.95
N GLU A 109 13.68 -1.93 3.27
CA GLU A 109 12.51 -1.80 2.40
C GLU A 109 12.55 -2.81 1.25
N PHE A 110 11.41 -3.45 0.96
CA PHE A 110 11.26 -4.53 -0.02
C PHE A 110 12.10 -5.79 0.22
N VAL A 111 12.90 -5.88 1.29
CA VAL A 111 13.57 -7.12 1.69
C VAL A 111 12.78 -7.81 2.79
N THR A 112 12.59 -7.19 3.96
CA THR A 112 11.85 -7.80 5.07
C THR A 112 10.43 -7.27 5.24
N GLN A 113 10.15 -6.09 4.69
CA GLN A 113 8.84 -5.45 4.75
C GLN A 113 8.62 -4.48 3.60
N CYS A 114 7.37 -4.13 3.32
CA CYS A 114 7.07 -2.98 2.47
C CYS A 114 7.31 -1.67 3.24
N PRO A 115 7.56 -0.54 2.56
CA PRO A 115 7.73 0.72 3.25
C PRO A 115 6.43 1.23 3.90
N ILE A 116 6.57 1.93 5.02
CA ILE A 116 5.47 2.64 5.68
C ILE A 116 5.14 3.85 4.81
N ARG A 117 3.98 3.83 4.14
CA ARG A 117 3.52 4.92 3.28
C ARG A 117 3.16 6.18 4.09
N PRO A 118 3.17 7.38 3.48
CA PRO A 118 2.64 8.59 4.11
C PRO A 118 1.23 8.37 4.70
N GLY A 119 1.04 8.78 5.96
CA GLY A 119 -0.18 8.56 6.74
C GLY A 119 -0.36 7.15 7.31
N GLY A 120 0.57 6.23 7.06
CA GLY A 120 0.61 4.88 7.61
C GLY A 120 1.38 4.80 8.93
N SER A 121 1.29 3.64 9.58
CA SER A 121 2.09 3.30 10.76
C SER A 121 2.44 1.82 10.79
N TYR A 122 3.54 1.48 11.44
CA TYR A 122 3.96 0.11 11.70
C TYR A 122 4.67 0.01 13.05
N THR A 123 4.46 -1.08 13.78
CA THR A 123 5.06 -1.28 15.10
C THR A 123 6.16 -2.33 15.05
N TYR A 124 7.40 -1.90 15.26
CA TYR A 124 8.56 -2.78 15.40
C TYR A 124 8.58 -3.39 16.80
N ARG A 125 8.79 -4.71 16.90
CA ARG A 125 8.77 -5.46 18.17
C ARG A 125 9.87 -6.52 18.16
N PHE A 126 10.81 -6.43 19.08
CA PHE A 126 11.87 -7.41 19.24
C PHE A 126 12.48 -7.35 20.63
N THR A 127 13.11 -8.46 21.03
CA THR A 127 13.80 -8.60 22.31
C THR A 127 15.31 -8.59 22.06
N ILE A 128 16.03 -7.83 22.87
CA ILE A 128 17.49 -7.76 22.83
C ILE A 128 18.06 -9.00 23.52
N GLN A 129 18.93 -9.73 22.85
CA GLN A 129 19.51 -10.97 23.38
C GLN A 129 21.01 -11.03 23.12
N GLY A 130 21.80 -11.05 24.20
CA GLY A 130 23.23 -11.32 24.14
C GLY A 130 24.07 -10.22 23.51
N GLN A 131 23.59 -8.98 23.51
CA GLN A 131 24.27 -7.80 22.97
C GLN A 131 24.37 -6.74 24.07
N GLU A 132 25.54 -6.11 24.22
CA GLU A 132 25.80 -5.07 25.23
C GLU A 132 26.80 -4.06 24.68
N GLY A 133 26.48 -2.76 24.76
CA GLY A 133 27.27 -1.68 24.20
C GLY A 133 26.43 -0.74 23.35
N THR A 134 27.02 -0.21 22.28
CA THR A 134 26.40 0.79 21.41
C THR A 134 26.00 0.21 20.06
N LEU A 135 24.76 0.43 19.66
CA LEU A 135 24.21 0.27 18.33
C LEU A 135 23.45 1.55 17.94
N TRP A 136 22.69 1.50 16.85
CA TRP A 136 21.93 2.64 16.36
C TRP A 136 20.76 2.18 15.49
N TRP A 137 19.86 3.12 15.18
CA TRP A 137 18.75 2.90 14.28
C TRP A 137 18.74 3.99 13.21
N HIS A 138 18.23 3.68 12.02
CA HIS A 138 18.15 4.64 10.92
C HIS A 138 17.07 4.34 9.90
N ALA A 139 16.72 5.32 9.07
CA ALA A 139 15.88 5.07 7.92
C ALA A 139 16.57 4.16 6.91
N HIS A 140 15.86 3.17 6.38
CA HIS A 140 16.35 2.26 5.32
C HIS A 140 15.51 2.45 4.05
N SER A 141 15.27 3.73 3.71
CA SER A 141 14.54 4.15 2.51
C SER A 141 15.21 5.33 1.84
N SER A 142 15.62 5.16 0.57
CA SER A 142 16.36 6.19 -0.19
C SER A 142 17.54 6.75 0.62
N TRP A 143 17.81 8.06 0.56
CA TRP A 143 18.86 8.74 1.36
C TRP A 143 18.29 9.45 2.61
N LEU A 144 17.18 8.97 3.17
CA LEU A 144 16.58 9.57 4.38
C LEU A 144 17.45 9.38 5.63
N ARG A 145 18.35 8.40 5.62
CA ARG A 145 19.38 8.21 6.66
C ARG A 145 20.25 9.45 6.89
N ALA A 146 20.35 10.38 5.93
CA ALA A 146 21.06 11.64 6.15
C ALA A 146 20.50 12.46 7.33
N THR A 147 19.21 12.31 7.66
CA THR A 147 18.55 13.07 8.74
C THR A 147 17.67 12.24 9.67
N VAL A 148 17.44 10.96 9.34
CA VAL A 148 16.62 10.03 10.14
C VAL A 148 17.51 8.91 10.67
N TYR A 149 18.12 9.16 11.83
CA TYR A 149 18.93 8.20 12.59
C TYR A 149 19.00 8.61 14.06
N GLY A 150 19.30 7.66 14.94
CA GLY A 150 19.53 7.88 16.36
C GLY A 150 20.25 6.71 17.01
N ALA A 151 20.70 6.89 18.25
CA ALA A 151 21.47 5.87 18.96
C ALA A 151 20.58 4.82 19.64
N LEU A 152 21.12 3.61 19.80
CA LEU A 152 20.54 2.53 20.58
C LEU A 152 21.61 2.02 21.56
N ILE A 153 21.47 2.35 22.84
CA ILE A 153 22.39 1.95 23.89
C ILE A 153 21.82 0.74 24.62
N ILE A 154 22.63 -0.31 24.70
CA ILE A 154 22.28 -1.56 25.39
C ILE A 154 23.21 -1.71 26.59
N HIS A 155 22.66 -1.47 27.77
CA HIS A 155 23.36 -1.65 29.04
C HIS A 155 23.47 -3.14 29.39
N PRO A 156 24.43 -3.50 30.28
CA PRO A 156 24.46 -4.82 30.88
C PRO A 156 23.10 -5.22 31.45
N LYS A 157 22.83 -6.53 31.47
CA LYS A 157 21.62 -7.05 32.10
C LYS A 157 21.50 -6.53 33.53
N GLN A 158 20.28 -6.27 34.00
CA GLN A 158 20.08 -5.74 35.34
C GLN A 158 20.71 -6.66 36.40
N GLY A 159 21.61 -6.10 37.21
CA GLY A 159 22.40 -6.83 38.21
C GLY A 159 23.83 -7.13 37.76
N ASP A 160 24.12 -7.07 36.46
CA ASP A 160 25.45 -7.28 35.91
C ASP A 160 26.24 -5.95 35.85
N SER A 161 27.56 -6.05 35.81
CA SER A 161 28.48 -4.92 35.68
C SER A 161 29.19 -4.93 34.32
N TYR A 162 29.61 -3.76 33.86
CA TYR A 162 30.57 -3.68 32.76
C TYR A 162 31.83 -4.54 33.06
N PRO A 163 32.49 -5.11 32.03
CA PRO A 163 33.74 -5.85 32.20
C PRO A 163 34.95 -4.94 32.49
N PHE A 164 34.71 -3.64 32.67
CA PHE A 164 35.65 -2.60 33.04
C PHE A 164 35.01 -1.73 34.12
N THR A 165 35.82 -0.94 34.83
CA THR A 165 35.34 -0.02 35.86
C THR A 165 34.24 0.90 35.32
N LYS A 166 33.09 0.94 35.99
CA LYS A 166 31.94 1.74 35.57
C LYS A 166 32.37 3.21 35.39
N PRO A 167 32.18 3.79 34.18
CA PRO A 167 32.58 5.17 33.90
C PRO A 167 31.71 6.15 34.70
N LYS A 168 32.26 7.32 34.99
CA LYS A 168 31.52 8.36 35.74
C LYS A 168 30.43 9.00 34.89
N ARG A 169 30.66 9.14 33.58
CA ARG A 169 29.70 9.65 32.60
C ARG A 169 29.79 8.84 31.31
N GLU A 170 28.67 8.79 30.59
CA GLU A 170 28.59 8.24 29.25
C GLU A 170 28.17 9.36 28.29
N THR A 171 28.77 9.46 27.11
CA THR A 171 28.44 10.46 26.09
C THR A 171 28.39 9.84 24.72
N THR A 172 27.24 9.96 24.07
CA THR A 172 27.02 9.46 22.71
C THR A 172 27.42 10.50 21.67
N LEU A 173 28.23 10.08 20.69
CA LEU A 173 28.74 10.90 19.59
C LEU A 173 28.35 10.26 18.27
N LEU A 174 27.32 10.82 17.62
CA LEU A 174 26.86 10.44 16.30
C LEU A 174 27.57 11.27 15.24
N LEU A 175 28.47 10.64 14.49
CA LEU A 175 29.10 11.23 13.32
C LEU A 175 28.14 11.09 12.14
N GLY A 176 27.88 12.18 11.41
CA GLY A 176 26.94 12.19 10.28
C GLY A 176 27.36 13.12 9.16
N GLU A 177 26.57 13.17 8.08
CA GLU A 177 26.79 14.05 6.93
C GLU A 177 25.60 14.99 6.71
N TRP A 178 25.89 16.18 6.19
CA TRP A 178 24.90 17.21 5.90
C TRP A 178 24.99 17.69 4.45
N TRP A 179 23.82 17.76 3.81
CA TRP A 179 23.63 18.49 2.56
C TRP A 179 22.73 19.72 2.80
N ASN A 180 23.08 20.84 2.18
CA ASN A 180 22.22 22.00 2.03
C ASN A 180 21.06 21.71 1.07
N ALA A 181 21.30 20.85 0.07
CA ALA A 181 20.26 20.31 -0.78
C ALA A 181 19.43 19.23 -0.04
N ASN A 182 18.22 18.97 -0.52
CA ASN A 182 17.45 17.80 -0.05
C ASN A 182 18.16 16.51 -0.52
N PRO A 183 18.60 15.61 0.37
CA PRO A 183 19.32 14.38 0.01
C PRO A 183 18.56 13.49 -0.99
N ILE A 184 17.23 13.49 -0.96
CA ILE A 184 16.39 12.76 -1.92
C ILE A 184 16.51 13.35 -3.33
N ASN A 185 16.64 14.67 -3.46
CA ASN A 185 16.86 15.30 -4.75
C ASN A 185 18.28 15.04 -5.28
N VAL A 186 19.29 14.99 -4.39
CA VAL A 186 20.67 14.60 -4.74
C VAL A 186 20.66 13.19 -5.33
N LEU A 187 20.01 12.24 -4.65
CA LEU A 187 19.86 10.86 -5.14
C LEU A 187 19.10 10.77 -6.47
N ARG A 188 17.96 11.47 -6.59
CA ARG A 188 17.17 11.49 -7.82
C ARG A 188 17.94 12.06 -9.01
N GLN A 189 18.74 13.09 -8.77
CA GLN A 189 19.59 13.67 -9.81
C GLN A 189 20.65 12.67 -10.27
N ALA A 190 21.39 12.07 -9.34
CA ALA A 190 22.39 11.03 -9.65
C ALA A 190 21.76 9.84 -10.40
N THR A 191 20.59 9.39 -9.96
CA THR A 191 19.84 8.31 -10.63
C THR A 191 19.40 8.73 -12.04
N LYS A 192 18.91 9.96 -12.22
CA LYS A 192 18.47 10.46 -13.52
C LYS A 192 19.65 10.55 -14.50
N THR A 193 20.77 11.11 -14.05
CA THR A 193 21.94 11.34 -14.90
C THR A 193 22.81 10.11 -15.09
N GLY A 194 22.73 9.14 -14.17
CA GLY A 194 23.63 7.98 -14.12
C GLY A 194 25.06 8.33 -13.65
N GLY A 195 25.29 9.57 -13.21
CA GLY A 195 26.56 10.03 -12.65
C GLY A 195 26.65 9.85 -11.14
N ALA A 196 27.78 10.27 -10.57
CA ALA A 196 27.97 10.32 -9.11
C ALA A 196 27.10 11.42 -8.47
N PRO A 197 26.61 11.22 -7.24
CA PRO A 197 25.89 12.25 -6.49
C PRO A 197 26.81 13.40 -6.08
N ASN A 198 26.23 14.57 -5.80
CA ASN A 198 26.97 15.69 -5.22
C ASN A 198 27.50 15.33 -3.82
N VAL A 199 28.73 15.74 -3.52
CA VAL A 199 29.35 15.59 -2.19
C VAL A 199 28.58 16.36 -1.12
N SER A 200 28.74 15.95 0.13
CA SER A 200 28.18 16.62 1.31
C SER A 200 28.76 18.04 1.48
N ASP A 201 27.98 18.91 2.11
CA ASP A 201 28.39 20.29 2.44
C ASP A 201 29.15 20.36 3.78
N ALA A 202 28.97 19.37 4.65
CA ALA A 202 29.69 19.23 5.91
C ALA A 202 29.53 17.82 6.52
N TYR A 203 30.54 17.37 7.27
CA TYR A 203 30.35 16.38 8.33
C TYR A 203 29.77 17.00 9.59
N THR A 204 29.20 16.18 10.47
CA THR A 204 28.59 16.62 11.73
C THR A 204 28.92 15.69 12.90
N ILE A 205 28.95 16.23 14.12
CA ILE A 205 28.93 15.49 15.39
C ILE A 205 27.65 15.86 16.14
N ASN A 206 26.83 14.86 16.50
CA ASN A 206 25.48 15.04 17.03
C ASN A 206 24.65 16.04 16.21
N GLY A 207 24.73 15.91 14.89
CA GLY A 207 24.04 16.75 13.92
C GLY A 207 24.55 18.19 13.82
N GLN A 208 25.68 18.56 14.46
CA GLN A 208 26.28 19.90 14.37
C GLN A 208 27.62 19.87 13.61
N PRO A 209 27.86 20.77 12.63
CA PRO A 209 29.12 20.79 11.88
C PRO A 209 30.37 21.12 12.71
N GLY A 210 30.21 21.89 13.79
CA GLY A 210 31.32 22.39 14.61
C GLY A 210 31.70 23.83 14.25
N ASP A 211 32.57 24.42 15.07
CA ASP A 211 32.90 25.85 15.04
C ASP A 211 33.82 26.27 13.89
N LEU A 212 34.39 25.31 13.16
CA LEU A 212 35.17 25.55 11.95
C LEU A 212 34.31 25.88 10.73
N TYR A 213 32.98 25.70 10.82
CA TYR A 213 32.05 26.03 9.75
C TYR A 213 31.32 27.35 9.99
N ASN A 214 31.00 28.04 8.90
CA ASN A 214 30.23 29.27 8.94
C ASN A 214 28.85 29.06 9.60
N CYS A 215 28.47 30.00 10.48
CA CYS A 215 27.22 29.98 11.24
C CYS A 215 26.97 28.73 12.11
N SER A 216 28.03 28.06 12.58
CA SER A 216 27.92 26.83 13.38
C SER A 216 28.52 26.96 14.79
N SER A 217 29.37 27.96 15.04
CA SER A 217 30.16 28.07 16.29
C SER A 217 29.35 28.16 17.59
N LYS A 218 28.12 28.69 17.55
CA LYS A 218 27.25 28.80 18.75
C LYS A 218 26.63 27.48 19.19
N ASP A 219 26.48 26.55 18.25
CA ASP A 219 25.79 25.28 18.44
C ASP A 219 26.76 24.09 18.52
N THR A 220 28.08 24.35 18.56
CA THR A 220 29.11 23.33 18.69
C THR A 220 28.90 22.49 19.95
N VAL A 221 28.94 21.17 19.79
CA VAL A 221 28.76 20.21 20.88
C VAL A 221 29.87 20.36 21.91
N ILE A 222 29.51 20.44 23.18
CA ILE A 222 30.45 20.46 24.31
C ILE A 222 30.28 19.17 25.13
N VAL A 223 31.38 18.46 25.35
CA VAL A 223 31.47 17.25 26.17
C VAL A 223 32.24 17.59 27.44
N PRO A 224 31.59 17.66 28.61
CA PRO A 224 32.27 18.07 29.84
C PRO A 224 33.06 16.92 30.47
N ILE A 225 34.27 17.22 30.96
CA ILE A 225 35.11 16.28 31.72
C ILE A 225 35.70 16.93 32.99
N ASP A 226 35.81 16.17 34.08
CA ASP A 226 36.49 16.57 35.31
C ASP A 226 37.93 16.02 35.30
N SER A 227 38.88 16.74 35.93
CA SER A 227 40.26 16.26 35.98
C SER A 227 40.36 14.94 36.77
N GLY A 228 41.07 13.97 36.22
CA GLY A 228 41.23 12.62 36.76
C GLY A 228 40.03 11.68 36.58
N GLU A 229 38.88 12.15 36.05
CA GLU A 229 37.72 11.27 35.85
C GLU A 229 37.83 10.44 34.57
N THR A 230 37.27 9.23 34.58
CA THR A 230 37.13 8.40 33.36
C THR A 230 35.68 8.41 32.88
N ASN A 231 35.49 8.80 31.62
CA ASN A 231 34.21 8.83 30.93
C ASN A 231 34.20 7.82 29.77
N LEU A 232 33.01 7.37 29.37
CA LEU A 232 32.80 6.51 28.21
C LEU A 232 32.24 7.33 27.06
N LEU A 233 32.97 7.38 25.95
CA LEU A 233 32.49 7.94 24.69
C LEU A 233 31.98 6.81 23.80
N ARG A 234 30.74 6.93 23.34
CA ARG A 234 30.05 5.97 22.48
C ARG A 234 29.98 6.55 21.07
N VAL A 235 30.94 6.20 20.23
CA VAL A 235 31.12 6.80 18.90
C VAL A 235 30.41 5.95 17.85
N ILE A 236 29.50 6.57 17.10
CA ILE A 236 28.70 5.93 16.03
C ILE A 236 29.02 6.65 14.72
N ASN A 237 29.41 5.92 13.67
CA ASN A 237 29.44 6.49 12.33
C ASN A 237 28.11 6.27 11.61
N ALA A 238 27.23 7.26 11.67
CA ALA A 238 25.97 7.34 10.94
C ALA A 238 26.08 8.14 9.63
N ALA A 239 27.30 8.47 9.18
CA ALA A 239 27.53 9.10 7.87
C ALA A 239 27.00 8.22 6.74
N LEU A 240 26.64 8.85 5.62
CA LEU A 240 25.96 8.18 4.53
C LEU A 240 26.95 7.49 3.58
N ASN A 241 28.06 8.15 3.25
CA ASN A 241 28.95 7.74 2.17
C ASN A 241 30.44 7.79 2.55
N GLN A 242 30.80 7.95 3.84
CA GLN A 242 32.21 8.17 4.21
C GLN A 242 32.63 7.46 5.50
N PRO A 243 33.68 6.60 5.46
CA PRO A 243 34.45 6.24 6.63
C PRO A 243 35.10 7.47 7.26
N LEU A 244 35.19 7.50 8.59
CA LEU A 244 35.70 8.67 9.32
C LEU A 244 36.83 8.26 10.27
N PHE A 245 37.92 9.03 10.22
CA PHE A 245 38.88 9.10 11.32
C PHE A 245 38.34 10.02 12.40
N PHE A 246 38.49 9.62 13.66
CA PHE A 246 38.08 10.40 14.83
C PHE A 246 39.20 10.42 15.88
N SER A 247 39.49 11.60 16.43
CA SER A 247 40.50 11.78 17.48
C SER A 247 40.08 12.84 18.49
N VAL A 248 40.62 12.75 19.70
CA VAL A 248 40.48 13.76 20.76
C VAL A 248 41.86 14.34 21.07
N ALA A 249 42.00 15.66 21.00
CA ALA A 249 43.32 16.31 21.12
C ALA A 249 44.01 15.96 22.44
N ASN A 250 45.26 15.51 22.37
CA ASN A 250 46.13 15.11 23.49
C ASN A 250 45.63 13.97 24.38
N HIS A 251 44.45 13.40 24.14
CA HIS A 251 43.91 12.31 24.94
C HIS A 251 44.13 10.96 24.26
N LYS A 252 44.39 9.94 25.07
CA LYS A 252 44.37 8.56 24.62
C LYS A 252 42.96 7.98 24.78
N LEU A 253 42.58 7.11 23.85
CA LEU A 253 41.29 6.44 23.80
C LEU A 253 41.52 4.95 24.08
N THR A 254 40.94 4.42 25.14
CA THR A 254 40.98 2.98 25.43
C THR A 254 39.73 2.33 24.91
N VAL A 255 39.84 1.60 23.81
CA VAL A 255 38.73 0.91 23.16
C VAL A 255 38.30 -0.28 24.01
N VAL A 256 37.00 -0.39 24.29
CA VAL A 256 36.45 -1.44 25.19
C VAL A 256 35.29 -2.23 24.57
N SER A 257 34.61 -1.69 23.57
CA SER A 257 33.52 -2.37 22.85
C SER A 257 33.42 -1.85 21.41
N ALA A 258 32.89 -2.68 20.53
CA ALA A 258 32.59 -2.34 19.15
C ALA A 258 31.37 -3.14 18.67
N ASP A 259 30.39 -2.47 18.05
CA ASP A 259 29.13 -3.08 17.57
C ASP A 259 28.38 -3.90 18.62
N ALA A 260 28.25 -3.35 19.83
CA ALA A 260 27.67 -4.00 21.00
C ALA A 260 28.27 -5.37 21.35
N SER A 261 29.57 -5.54 21.07
CA SER A 261 30.40 -6.62 21.58
C SER A 261 31.62 -6.05 22.30
N TYR A 262 31.88 -6.52 23.51
CA TYR A 262 33.12 -6.20 24.21
C TYR A 262 34.34 -6.70 23.45
N THR A 263 35.46 -5.98 23.58
CA THR A 263 36.76 -6.36 23.01
C THR A 263 37.84 -6.41 24.10
N LYS A 264 38.95 -7.10 23.84
CA LYS A 264 40.15 -6.98 24.67
C LYS A 264 40.63 -5.53 24.61
N PRO A 265 40.71 -4.81 25.76
CA PRO A 265 41.00 -3.38 25.71
C PRO A 265 42.36 -3.08 25.07
N PHE A 266 42.39 -2.06 24.22
CA PHE A 266 43.62 -1.51 23.65
C PHE A 266 43.53 0.01 23.55
N THR A 267 44.68 0.67 23.64
CA THR A 267 44.76 2.13 23.65
C THR A 267 45.24 2.66 22.30
N THR A 268 44.60 3.72 21.81
CA THR A 268 44.92 4.40 20.54
C THR A 268 44.70 5.91 20.69
N THR A 269 45.18 6.70 19.74
CA THR A 269 44.88 8.14 19.62
C THR A 269 43.89 8.47 18.50
N VAL A 270 43.55 7.48 17.67
CA VAL A 270 42.64 7.60 16.55
C VAL A 270 41.73 6.39 16.44
N LEU A 271 40.47 6.65 16.12
CA LEU A 271 39.49 5.64 15.72
C LEU A 271 39.28 5.72 14.21
N MET A 272 39.06 4.58 13.57
CA MET A 272 38.57 4.48 12.20
C MET A 272 37.23 3.75 12.23
N LEU A 273 36.17 4.40 11.76
CA LEU A 273 34.84 3.82 11.68
C LEU A 273 34.31 3.94 10.26
N GLY A 274 33.96 2.82 9.63
CA GLY A 274 33.11 2.83 8.43
C GLY A 274 31.65 3.16 8.81
N PRO A 275 30.84 3.71 7.89
CA PRO A 275 29.40 3.84 8.08
C PRO A 275 28.78 2.55 8.62
N GLY A 276 27.99 2.66 9.68
CA GLY A 276 27.40 1.52 10.39
C GLY A 276 28.22 0.94 11.53
N GLN A 277 29.50 1.25 11.62
CA GLN A 277 30.30 0.80 12.76
C GLN A 277 30.16 1.73 13.96
N THR A 278 30.25 1.11 15.14
CA THR A 278 30.26 1.78 16.43
C THR A 278 31.52 1.39 17.20
N THR A 279 31.96 2.25 18.12
CA THR A 279 33.10 1.98 19.00
C THR A 279 32.92 2.73 20.31
N ASP A 280 33.04 1.98 21.41
CA ASP A 280 32.99 2.50 22.76
C ASP A 280 34.41 2.65 23.31
N VAL A 281 34.75 3.84 23.79
CA VAL A 281 36.08 4.16 24.30
C VAL A 281 36.05 4.83 25.65
N LEU A 282 36.91 4.41 26.55
CA LEU A 282 37.20 5.10 27.80
C LEU A 282 38.20 6.23 27.54
N ILE A 283 37.91 7.41 28.07
CA ILE A 283 38.77 8.58 28.07
C ILE A 283 38.93 9.10 29.49
N THR A 284 40.15 9.44 29.88
CA THR A 284 40.45 9.99 31.21
C THR A 284 40.78 11.46 31.12
N GLY A 285 40.32 12.26 32.08
CA GLY A 285 40.63 13.69 32.21
C GLY A 285 42.07 13.95 32.68
N ASP A 286 43.06 13.43 31.97
CA ASP A 286 44.48 13.40 32.35
C ASP A 286 45.32 14.56 31.79
N GLN A 287 44.70 15.49 31.07
CA GLN A 287 45.35 16.66 30.50
C GLN A 287 45.18 17.90 31.41
N PRO A 288 46.04 18.93 31.28
CA PRO A 288 45.85 20.20 31.96
C PRO A 288 44.45 20.77 31.72
N PRO A 289 43.75 21.34 32.73
CA PRO A 289 42.41 21.87 32.55
C PRO A 289 42.35 22.93 31.43
N ALA A 290 41.73 22.57 30.30
CA ALA A 290 41.60 23.41 29.11
C ALA A 290 40.44 22.92 28.22
N ARG A 291 40.38 23.41 26.97
CA ARG A 291 39.44 22.96 25.94
C ARG A 291 40.19 22.21 24.85
N TYR A 292 39.66 21.07 24.42
CA TYR A 292 40.27 20.18 23.45
C TYR A 292 39.24 19.83 22.39
N TYR A 293 39.61 19.80 21.11
CA TYR A 293 38.69 19.34 20.08
C TYR A 293 38.57 17.82 20.08
N LEU A 294 37.35 17.32 19.97
CA LEU A 294 37.04 16.04 19.34
C LEU A 294 36.81 16.35 17.86
N ALA A 295 37.54 15.71 16.95
CA ALA A 295 37.47 16.03 15.54
C ALA A 295 37.33 14.78 14.69
N ALA A 296 36.56 14.89 13.60
CA ALA A 296 36.41 13.82 12.61
C ALA A 296 36.62 14.33 11.18
N ARG A 297 37.23 13.48 10.34
CA ARG A 297 37.44 13.73 8.89
C ARG A 297 37.33 12.43 8.10
N ALA A 298 37.12 12.56 6.79
CA ALA A 298 37.04 11.42 5.87
C ALA A 298 38.31 10.54 5.89
N TYR A 299 38.10 9.23 5.83
CA TYR A 299 39.03 8.28 5.22
C TYR A 299 38.50 7.91 3.83
N PHE A 300 39.25 8.25 2.79
CA PHE A 300 38.87 8.11 1.40
C PHE A 300 39.99 7.44 0.60
N SER A 301 39.73 6.23 0.12
CA SER A 301 40.70 5.40 -0.60
C SER A 301 40.49 5.37 -2.12
N ALA A 302 39.31 5.79 -2.61
CA ALA A 302 39.00 5.77 -4.03
C ALA A 302 39.84 6.78 -4.81
N GLN A 303 40.35 6.36 -5.96
CA GLN A 303 41.10 7.24 -6.86
C GLN A 303 40.16 7.97 -7.81
N ASN A 304 40.45 9.26 -8.07
CA ASN A 304 39.74 10.11 -9.05
C ASN A 304 38.24 10.31 -8.79
N ALA A 305 37.80 10.16 -7.53
CA ALA A 305 36.44 10.43 -7.10
C ALA A 305 36.42 11.61 -6.12
N ALA A 306 35.36 12.43 -6.20
CA ALA A 306 35.20 13.58 -5.32
C ALA A 306 34.62 13.16 -3.97
N PHE A 307 35.05 13.80 -2.90
CA PHE A 307 34.55 13.60 -1.54
C PHE A 307 34.56 14.93 -0.77
N ASP A 308 33.83 14.99 0.35
CA ASP A 308 33.93 16.10 1.29
C ASP A 308 35.24 15.98 2.09
N ASN A 309 36.17 16.92 1.90
CA ASN A 309 37.48 16.96 2.56
C ASN A 309 37.54 17.96 3.73
N THR A 310 36.40 18.27 4.34
CA THR A 310 36.31 19.12 5.52
C THR A 310 36.55 18.32 6.81
N THR A 311 36.65 19.02 7.95
CA THR A 311 36.79 18.42 9.30
C THR A 311 35.68 18.96 10.20
N THR A 312 34.92 18.08 10.84
CA THR A 312 33.91 18.44 11.84
C THR A 312 34.49 18.40 13.25
N THR A 313 34.00 19.28 14.13
CA THR A 313 34.53 19.47 15.49
C THR A 313 33.44 19.51 16.56
N ALA A 314 33.79 18.97 17.73
CA ALA A 314 33.11 19.15 19.01
C ALA A 314 34.20 19.48 20.06
N ILE A 315 33.81 19.94 21.25
CA ILE A 315 34.75 20.43 22.26
C ILE A 315 34.64 19.60 23.53
N LEU A 316 35.74 18.96 23.93
CA LEU A 316 35.92 18.38 25.25
C LEU A 316 36.37 19.51 26.19
N GLU A 317 35.59 19.79 27.23
CA GLU A 317 35.81 20.93 28.11
C GLU A 317 36.05 20.47 29.55
N TYR A 318 37.21 20.82 30.09
CA TYR A 318 37.50 20.59 31.51
C TYR A 318 36.73 21.60 32.35
N LYS A 319 35.93 21.12 33.31
CA LYS A 319 35.15 22.03 34.18
C LYS A 319 36.01 22.96 35.02
N SER A 320 37.24 22.56 35.34
CA SER A 320 38.22 23.35 36.09
C SER A 320 39.12 24.22 35.20
N ALA A 321 38.84 24.33 33.89
CA ALA A 321 39.65 25.14 32.98
C ALA A 321 39.69 26.61 33.45
N PRO A 322 40.89 27.19 33.70
CA PRO A 322 41.00 28.54 34.25
C PRO A 322 40.53 29.59 33.24
N CYS A 323 39.70 30.53 33.70
CA CYS A 323 39.52 31.80 33.00
C CYS A 323 40.75 32.68 33.28
N SER A 324 41.34 33.28 32.24
CA SER A 324 42.47 34.21 32.37
C SER A 324 42.14 35.37 33.35
N PRO A 325 43.10 35.93 34.11
CA PRO A 325 42.84 36.95 35.14
C PRO A 325 42.11 38.22 34.67
N ASN A 326 42.07 38.48 33.36
CA ASN A 326 41.40 39.63 32.75
C ASN A 326 40.10 39.28 32.00
N CYS A 327 39.51 38.11 32.24
CA CYS A 327 38.34 37.65 31.50
C CYS A 327 37.05 38.38 31.96
N LYS A 328 36.56 39.34 31.15
CA LYS A 328 35.15 39.74 31.18
C LYS A 328 34.30 38.50 30.87
N LYS A 329 33.20 38.25 31.61
CA LYS A 329 32.26 37.12 31.39
C LYS A 329 32.11 36.82 29.88
N GLY A 330 32.70 35.72 29.39
CA GLY A 330 32.55 35.27 28.00
C GLY A 330 33.81 35.02 27.16
N HIS A 331 35.04 34.95 27.70
CA HIS A 331 36.22 34.53 26.93
C HIS A 331 36.82 33.19 27.41
N THR A 332 36.50 32.13 26.65
CA THR A 332 37.04 30.77 26.81
C THR A 332 38.37 30.61 26.07
N THR A 333 39.31 29.81 26.60
CA THR A 333 40.54 29.43 25.89
C THR A 333 40.24 28.78 24.53
N LYS A 334 41.06 29.06 23.50
CA LYS A 334 40.93 28.42 22.17
C LYS A 334 41.14 26.90 22.31
N PRO A 335 40.26 26.03 21.77
CA PRO A 335 40.45 24.59 21.90
C PRO A 335 41.64 24.09 21.07
N ILE A 336 42.33 23.07 21.59
CA ILE A 336 43.50 22.44 20.95
C ILE A 336 43.04 21.40 19.91
N MET A 337 43.57 21.43 18.68
CA MET A 337 43.22 20.46 17.62
C MET A 337 44.05 19.17 17.73
N PRO A 338 43.44 17.98 17.49
CA PRO A 338 44.19 16.73 17.37
C PRO A 338 44.95 16.67 16.04
N GLN A 339 46.03 15.88 16.02
CA GLN A 339 46.63 15.42 14.77
C GLN A 339 45.77 14.28 14.20
N LEU A 340 45.01 14.57 13.17
CA LEU A 340 44.23 13.57 12.44
C LEU A 340 45.07 13.01 11.27
N PRO A 341 44.95 11.71 10.96
CA PRO A 341 45.61 11.12 9.79
C PRO A 341 45.27 11.84 8.49
N ALA A 342 46.08 11.62 7.46
CA ALA A 342 45.72 12.02 6.10
C ALA A 342 44.48 11.24 5.65
N PHE A 343 43.63 11.86 4.81
CA PHE A 343 42.38 11.22 4.38
C PHE A 343 42.61 9.89 3.65
N ASN A 344 43.79 9.69 3.04
CA ASN A 344 44.15 8.47 2.30
C ASN A 344 45.08 7.52 3.10
N ASP A 345 45.23 7.72 4.41
CA ASP A 345 46.12 6.91 5.26
C ASP A 345 45.54 5.51 5.54
N THR A 346 45.70 4.64 4.55
CA THR A 346 45.22 3.25 4.59
C THR A 346 45.97 2.41 5.63
N ASN A 347 47.22 2.77 5.95
CA ASN A 347 48.02 2.06 6.95
C ASN A 347 47.43 2.27 8.34
N THR A 348 47.12 3.51 8.70
CA THR A 348 46.47 3.83 9.99
C THR A 348 45.08 3.22 10.08
N ALA A 349 44.28 3.32 9.01
CA ALA A 349 42.96 2.68 8.96
C ALA A 349 43.04 1.17 9.22
N SER A 350 43.95 0.49 8.53
CA SER A 350 44.12 -0.97 8.64
C SER A 350 44.76 -1.42 9.95
N ALA A 351 45.62 -0.60 10.55
CA ALA A 351 46.20 -0.89 11.86
C ALA A 351 45.11 -0.87 12.95
N PHE A 352 44.18 0.09 12.86
CA PHE A 352 43.06 0.18 13.79
C PHE A 352 42.12 -1.02 13.68
N THR A 353 41.67 -1.38 12.47
CA THR A 353 40.76 -2.53 12.26
C THR A 353 41.37 -3.85 12.72
N LYS A 354 42.69 -4.05 12.54
CA LYS A 354 43.41 -5.26 13.00
C LYS A 354 43.63 -5.34 14.51
N SER A 355 43.35 -4.27 15.27
CA SER A 355 43.60 -4.23 16.71
C SER A 355 42.51 -4.94 17.53
N PHE A 356 41.31 -5.10 16.98
CA PHE A 356 40.19 -5.74 17.69
C PHE A 356 40.41 -7.23 17.95
N ARG A 357 40.16 -7.66 19.19
CA ARG A 357 40.17 -9.06 19.63
C ARG A 357 39.02 -9.32 20.58
N SER A 358 38.47 -10.53 20.59
CA SER A 358 37.50 -10.92 21.61
C SER A 358 38.14 -10.87 23.02
N PRO A 359 37.39 -10.57 24.10
CA PRO A 359 37.94 -10.47 25.45
C PRO A 359 38.50 -11.81 25.98
N ARG A 360 38.04 -12.92 25.40
CA ARG A 360 38.41 -14.29 25.76
C ARG A 360 38.45 -15.16 24.51
N LYS A 361 38.96 -16.38 24.65
CA LYS A 361 38.85 -17.41 23.61
C LYS A 361 37.38 -17.65 23.29
N VAL A 362 37.03 -17.68 22.00
CA VAL A 362 35.66 -17.91 21.53
C VAL A 362 35.59 -19.17 20.67
N GLU A 363 34.44 -19.83 20.66
CA GLU A 363 34.20 -20.99 19.80
C GLU A 363 33.78 -20.51 18.41
N VAL A 364 34.73 -20.57 17.48
CA VAL A 364 34.49 -20.30 16.06
C VAL A 364 34.29 -21.64 15.36
N PRO A 365 33.25 -21.80 14.53
CA PRO A 365 33.08 -23.00 13.72
C PRO A 365 34.35 -23.32 12.92
N THR A 366 34.93 -24.50 13.17
CA THR A 366 36.13 -24.99 12.46
C THR A 366 35.76 -25.84 11.25
N GLU A 367 34.66 -26.59 11.37
CA GLU A 367 34.01 -27.26 10.24
C GLU A 367 33.07 -26.27 9.55
N ILE A 368 33.12 -26.26 8.22
CA ILE A 368 32.41 -25.30 7.38
C ILE A 368 31.50 -26.04 6.43
N ASP A 369 30.21 -25.73 6.49
CA ASP A 369 29.20 -26.33 5.61
C ASP A 369 29.09 -25.54 4.30
N GLU A 370 29.18 -24.21 4.40
CA GLU A 370 29.04 -23.29 3.26
C GLU A 370 30.27 -22.39 3.19
N ASN A 371 31.07 -22.53 2.13
CA ASN A 371 32.29 -21.75 1.93
C ASN A 371 32.16 -20.87 0.68
N LEU A 372 31.80 -19.60 0.90
CA LEU A 372 31.40 -18.64 -0.12
C LEU A 372 32.55 -17.67 -0.42
N PHE A 373 32.67 -17.27 -1.69
CA PHE A 373 33.63 -16.26 -2.14
C PHE A 373 32.88 -15.18 -2.89
N PHE A 374 32.83 -13.98 -2.33
CA PHE A 374 32.12 -12.83 -2.87
C PHE A 374 33.09 -11.73 -3.28
N THR A 375 33.16 -11.43 -4.58
CA THR A 375 33.82 -10.23 -5.09
C THR A 375 32.86 -9.04 -4.97
N ILE A 376 33.35 -7.91 -4.49
CA ILE A 376 32.58 -6.67 -4.38
C ILE A 376 33.29 -5.55 -5.14
N GLY A 377 32.52 -4.60 -5.64
CA GLY A 377 33.09 -3.42 -6.28
C GLY A 377 32.11 -2.68 -7.17
N LEU A 378 32.63 -1.67 -7.84
CA LEU A 378 31.89 -0.78 -8.73
C LEU A 378 31.84 -1.34 -10.15
N GLY A 379 31.02 -0.72 -11.00
CA GLY A 379 30.87 -1.05 -12.41
C GLY A 379 30.28 0.10 -13.21
N LEU A 380 30.24 -0.06 -14.53
CA LEU A 380 29.69 0.91 -15.49
C LEU A 380 28.75 0.21 -16.47
N ASN A 381 27.46 0.50 -16.37
CA ASN A 381 26.46 0.06 -17.33
C ASN A 381 26.52 0.91 -18.60
N LYS A 382 26.40 0.26 -19.77
CA LYS A 382 26.23 0.98 -21.05
C LYS A 382 25.00 1.86 -20.94
N CYS A 383 25.10 3.09 -21.44
CA CYS A 383 23.93 3.94 -21.46
C CYS A 383 22.89 3.39 -22.45
N PRO A 384 21.60 3.36 -22.10
CA PRO A 384 20.54 2.97 -23.02
C PRO A 384 20.57 3.81 -24.31
N LYS A 385 20.33 3.17 -25.46
CA LYS A 385 20.41 3.84 -26.78
C LYS A 385 19.48 5.06 -26.92
N ASN A 386 18.38 5.07 -26.19
CA ASN A 386 17.39 6.15 -26.17
C ASN A 386 17.74 7.30 -25.21
N PHE A 387 18.87 7.23 -24.49
CA PHE A 387 19.27 8.26 -23.55
C PHE A 387 20.33 9.16 -24.18
N GLY A 388 20.07 10.48 -24.18
CA GLY A 388 21.07 11.48 -24.57
C GLY A 388 22.15 11.68 -23.50
N SER A 389 23.22 12.39 -23.85
CA SER A 389 24.42 12.61 -23.01
C SER A 389 24.11 13.13 -21.60
N GLN A 390 23.08 13.96 -21.43
CA GLN A 390 22.64 14.47 -20.13
C GLN A 390 22.16 13.38 -19.16
N ARG A 391 21.78 12.20 -19.65
CA ARG A 391 21.36 11.04 -18.86
C ARG A 391 22.44 9.93 -18.82
N CYS A 392 23.66 10.25 -19.24
CA CYS A 392 24.78 9.31 -19.31
C CYS A 392 26.05 9.99 -18.77
N GLN A 393 25.97 10.53 -17.55
CA GLN A 393 27.04 11.33 -16.95
C GLN A 393 28.14 10.50 -16.27
N GLY A 394 28.07 9.17 -16.33
CA GLY A 394 29.18 8.32 -15.92
C GLY A 394 30.35 8.41 -16.90
N PRO A 395 31.55 7.91 -16.53
CA PRO A 395 32.73 7.94 -17.37
C PRO A 395 32.48 7.36 -18.78
N ASN A 396 32.99 7.99 -19.83
CA ASN A 396 32.82 7.56 -21.22
C ASN A 396 31.35 7.41 -21.67
N GLY A 397 30.44 8.24 -21.15
CA GLY A 397 29.03 8.20 -21.53
C GLY A 397 28.29 6.96 -20.99
N THR A 398 28.72 6.44 -19.84
CA THR A 398 28.12 5.28 -19.18
C THR A 398 27.27 5.71 -17.98
N ARG A 399 26.82 4.74 -17.17
CA ARG A 399 26.09 4.97 -15.93
C ARG A 399 26.69 4.10 -14.82
N PHE A 400 26.94 4.66 -13.64
CA PHE A 400 27.50 3.90 -12.51
C PHE A 400 26.57 2.78 -12.03
N THR A 401 27.18 1.70 -11.55
CA THR A 401 26.54 0.57 -10.89
C THR A 401 27.53 -0.07 -9.92
N ALA A 402 27.09 -1.02 -9.10
CA ALA A 402 27.91 -1.77 -8.17
C ALA A 402 27.30 -3.17 -8.01
N SER A 403 28.11 -4.13 -7.56
CA SER A 403 27.68 -5.52 -7.52
C SER A 403 28.40 -6.37 -6.48
N MET A 404 27.76 -7.48 -6.11
CA MET A 404 28.40 -8.61 -5.44
C MET A 404 28.39 -9.81 -6.39
N ASN A 405 29.54 -10.45 -6.61
CA ASN A 405 29.73 -11.54 -7.57
C ASN A 405 29.11 -11.28 -8.96
N ASN A 406 29.32 -10.07 -9.49
CA ASN A 406 28.81 -9.64 -10.80
C ASN A 406 27.26 -9.56 -10.88
N VAL A 407 26.57 -9.55 -9.74
CA VAL A 407 25.12 -9.30 -9.63
C VAL A 407 24.89 -7.94 -8.99
N SER A 408 24.27 -7.03 -9.74
CA SER A 408 23.80 -5.74 -9.25
C SER A 408 22.37 -5.90 -8.75
N PHE A 409 22.18 -5.76 -7.44
CA PHE A 409 20.91 -6.03 -6.78
C PHE A 409 19.82 -5.03 -7.18
N VAL A 410 18.64 -5.55 -7.50
CA VAL A 410 17.45 -4.75 -7.78
C VAL A 410 16.42 -5.02 -6.69
N LEU A 411 15.93 -3.96 -6.05
CA LEU A 411 14.84 -4.09 -5.08
C LEU A 411 13.54 -4.52 -5.78
N PRO A 412 12.77 -5.46 -5.21
CA PRO A 412 11.42 -5.75 -5.69
C PRO A 412 10.51 -4.53 -5.68
N ASN A 413 9.39 -4.59 -6.41
CA ASN A 413 8.40 -3.51 -6.48
C ASN A 413 7.01 -3.87 -5.92
N ASN A 414 6.72 -5.16 -5.66
CA ASN A 414 5.36 -5.63 -5.35
C ASN A 414 5.21 -6.33 -4.00
N ASN A 415 6.19 -7.11 -3.56
CA ASN A 415 6.18 -7.78 -2.25
C ASN A 415 7.61 -7.73 -1.68
N SER A 416 7.73 -7.79 -0.36
CA SER A 416 9.06 -7.97 0.23
C SER A 416 9.59 -9.39 -0.02
N ILE A 417 10.90 -9.56 -0.08
CA ILE A 417 11.53 -10.88 -0.27
C ILE A 417 11.12 -11.85 0.86
N LEU A 418 11.11 -11.40 2.12
CA LEU A 418 10.68 -12.21 3.26
C LEU A 418 9.22 -12.65 3.12
N GLN A 419 8.33 -11.73 2.73
CA GLN A 419 6.94 -12.07 2.46
C GLN A 419 6.83 -13.10 1.35
N ALA A 420 7.51 -12.88 0.23
CA ALA A 420 7.48 -13.79 -0.91
C ALA A 420 8.04 -15.16 -0.55
N TYR A 421 9.09 -15.22 0.27
CA TYR A 421 9.70 -16.45 0.73
C TYR A 421 8.80 -17.22 1.71
N GLN A 422 8.19 -16.53 2.68
CA GLN A 422 7.31 -17.16 3.67
C GLN A 422 5.95 -17.59 3.08
N GLN A 423 5.47 -16.88 2.05
CA GLN A 423 4.17 -17.13 1.42
C GLN A 423 4.29 -17.86 0.07
N ASN A 424 5.49 -18.26 -0.35
CA ASN A 424 5.77 -18.90 -1.64
C ASN A 424 5.22 -18.12 -2.86
N ILE A 425 5.38 -16.79 -2.86
CA ILE A 425 4.93 -15.92 -3.96
C ILE A 425 5.92 -16.01 -5.13
N PRO A 426 5.50 -16.46 -6.32
CA PRO A 426 6.40 -16.61 -7.46
C PRO A 426 6.78 -15.26 -8.07
N GLY A 427 7.96 -15.20 -8.71
CA GLY A 427 8.38 -14.08 -9.56
C GLY A 427 8.96 -12.85 -8.85
N VAL A 428 9.17 -12.89 -7.52
CA VAL A 428 9.72 -11.76 -6.75
C VAL A 428 11.25 -11.78 -6.70
N PHE A 429 11.85 -12.95 -6.52
CA PHE A 429 13.29 -13.17 -6.46
C PHE A 429 13.63 -14.58 -6.95
N THR A 430 14.91 -14.84 -7.20
CA THR A 430 15.44 -16.19 -7.47
C THR A 430 16.48 -16.59 -6.42
N THR A 431 16.69 -17.89 -6.21
CA THR A 431 17.63 -18.43 -5.20
C THR A 431 19.00 -18.81 -5.79
N ASP A 432 19.35 -18.24 -6.93
CA ASP A 432 20.52 -18.59 -7.74
C ASP A 432 21.62 -17.51 -7.67
N PHE A 433 21.77 -16.87 -6.50
CA PHE A 433 22.92 -16.01 -6.27
C PHE A 433 24.20 -16.86 -6.31
N PRO A 434 25.25 -16.45 -7.04
CA PRO A 434 26.44 -17.27 -7.22
C PRO A 434 27.29 -17.33 -5.93
N ALA A 435 27.58 -18.54 -5.45
CA ALA A 435 28.45 -18.78 -4.28
C ALA A 435 29.90 -18.32 -4.47
N ASN A 436 30.34 -18.21 -5.73
CA ASN A 436 31.68 -17.82 -6.16
C ASN A 436 31.57 -16.84 -7.34
N PRO A 437 32.55 -15.95 -7.58
CA PRO A 437 32.50 -15.06 -8.72
C PRO A 437 32.38 -15.87 -10.02
N PRO A 438 31.42 -15.55 -10.91
CA PRO A 438 31.18 -16.31 -12.14
C PRO A 438 32.41 -16.40 -13.05
N GLN A 439 33.27 -15.39 -13.00
CA GLN A 439 34.54 -15.35 -13.69
C GLN A 439 35.66 -15.06 -12.69
N LYS A 440 36.68 -15.93 -12.66
CA LYS A 440 37.90 -15.68 -11.88
C LYS A 440 38.86 -14.84 -12.69
N PHE A 441 39.43 -13.81 -12.07
CA PHE A 441 40.43 -12.93 -12.64
C PHE A 441 41.33 -12.38 -11.52
N GLY A 442 42.39 -11.64 -11.89
CA GLY A 442 43.13 -10.85 -10.91
C GLY A 442 42.25 -9.70 -10.44
N TYR A 443 41.63 -9.83 -9.27
CA TYR A 443 40.66 -8.85 -8.74
C TYR A 443 41.30 -7.50 -8.47
N THR A 444 42.59 -7.48 -8.15
CA THR A 444 43.37 -6.27 -7.91
C THR A 444 44.24 -5.87 -9.11
N GLY A 445 44.40 -4.56 -9.34
CA GLY A 445 45.28 -4.00 -10.37
C GLY A 445 44.53 -3.62 -11.64
N ASN A 446 45.09 -3.94 -12.82
CA ASN A 446 44.46 -3.63 -14.09
C ASN A 446 43.44 -4.72 -14.49
N VAL A 447 42.15 -4.39 -14.42
CA VAL A 447 41.05 -5.32 -14.68
C VAL A 447 40.43 -5.07 -16.06
N SER A 448 40.20 -6.14 -16.84
CA SER A 448 39.60 -6.06 -18.17
C SER A 448 38.27 -5.30 -18.16
N ARG A 449 38.08 -4.39 -19.13
CA ARG A 449 36.84 -3.62 -19.31
C ARG A 449 35.61 -4.50 -19.58
N SER A 450 35.79 -5.73 -20.03
CA SER A 450 34.67 -6.67 -20.24
C SER A 450 33.96 -7.05 -18.93
N LEU A 451 34.64 -6.92 -17.78
CA LEU A 451 34.12 -7.27 -16.45
C LEU A 451 33.38 -6.12 -15.77
N TRP A 452 33.35 -4.92 -16.39
CA TRP A 452 32.83 -3.72 -15.74
C TRP A 452 31.30 -3.65 -15.74
N GLN A 453 30.61 -4.59 -16.39
CA GLN A 453 29.15 -4.61 -16.55
C GLN A 453 28.54 -5.76 -15.78
N PRO A 454 28.07 -5.52 -14.54
CA PRO A 454 27.34 -6.52 -13.79
C PRO A 454 25.95 -6.77 -14.37
N MET A 455 25.41 -7.93 -14.05
CA MET A 455 24.05 -8.31 -14.39
C MET A 455 23.09 -7.81 -13.32
N SER A 456 22.01 -7.12 -13.71
CA SER A 456 20.98 -6.70 -12.76
C SER A 456 20.05 -7.86 -12.39
N GLY A 457 19.70 -8.00 -11.10
CA GLY A 457 18.69 -8.95 -10.67
C GLY A 457 18.45 -9.01 -9.16
N THR A 458 17.28 -9.53 -8.77
CA THR A 458 16.91 -9.79 -7.38
C THR A 458 17.21 -11.26 -7.06
N ARG A 459 18.45 -11.53 -6.62
CA ARG A 459 18.93 -12.90 -6.36
C ARG A 459 19.33 -13.08 -4.90
N GLY A 460 18.90 -14.18 -4.30
CA GLY A 460 19.26 -14.58 -2.94
C GLY A 460 20.07 -15.87 -2.90
N TYR A 461 20.83 -16.06 -1.81
CA TYR A 461 21.55 -17.29 -1.52
C TYR A 461 20.85 -18.06 -0.41
N LYS A 462 20.43 -19.29 -0.68
CA LYS A 462 19.68 -20.10 0.27
C LYS A 462 20.62 -20.85 1.21
N LEU A 463 20.35 -20.77 2.51
CA LEU A 463 21.09 -21.43 3.59
C LEU A 463 20.14 -22.31 4.41
N LYS A 464 20.64 -23.48 4.81
CA LYS A 464 19.92 -24.31 5.78
C LYS A 464 20.10 -23.73 7.19
N TYR A 465 19.07 -23.87 8.02
CA TYR A 465 19.18 -23.55 9.43
C TYR A 465 20.35 -24.29 10.07
N GLY A 466 21.21 -23.58 10.81
CA GLY A 466 22.36 -24.13 11.50
C GLY A 466 23.62 -24.33 10.66
N SER A 467 23.58 -24.03 9.35
CA SER A 467 24.79 -24.09 8.51
C SER A 467 25.89 -23.18 9.06
N ARG A 468 27.13 -23.70 9.12
CA ARG A 468 28.35 -22.97 9.48
C ARG A 468 28.91 -22.33 8.23
N VAL A 469 28.75 -21.00 8.12
CA VAL A 469 29.02 -20.25 6.89
C VAL A 469 30.34 -19.49 7.02
N GLN A 470 31.20 -19.63 6.02
CA GLN A 470 32.36 -18.78 5.80
C GLN A 470 32.16 -17.95 4.54
N VAL A 471 32.43 -16.65 4.62
CA VAL A 471 32.38 -15.76 3.47
C VAL A 471 33.72 -15.04 3.34
N VAL A 472 34.36 -15.21 2.18
CA VAL A 472 35.49 -14.37 1.75
C VAL A 472 34.92 -13.20 0.97
N LEU A 473 35.14 -11.98 1.45
CA LEU A 473 34.80 -10.73 0.76
C LEU A 473 36.07 -10.20 0.10
N GLN A 474 36.07 -10.03 -1.21
CA GLN A 474 37.22 -9.57 -2.00
C GLN A 474 36.86 -8.28 -2.75
N ASP A 475 37.56 -7.19 -2.46
CA ASP A 475 37.43 -5.95 -3.24
C ASP A 475 38.05 -6.10 -4.64
N THR A 476 37.48 -5.39 -5.61
CA THR A 476 37.92 -5.42 -7.02
C THR A 476 38.34 -4.02 -7.48
N SER A 477 39.38 -3.93 -8.32
CA SER A 477 39.79 -2.66 -8.93
C SER A 477 38.93 -2.27 -10.15
N ILE A 478 37.73 -2.82 -10.28
CA ILE A 478 36.81 -2.45 -11.37
C ILE A 478 36.37 -1.01 -11.14
N VAL A 479 36.53 -0.14 -12.14
CA VAL A 479 36.41 1.33 -12.05
C VAL A 479 37.49 1.96 -11.16
N THR A 480 37.46 1.70 -9.86
CA THR A 480 38.43 2.22 -8.87
C THR A 480 38.32 1.37 -7.60
N PRO A 481 39.44 1.04 -6.93
CA PRO A 481 39.39 0.31 -5.66
C PRO A 481 38.96 1.23 -4.51
N GLU A 482 38.10 0.72 -3.63
CA GLU A 482 37.56 1.51 -2.53
C GLU A 482 37.31 0.66 -1.29
N ASN A 483 37.41 1.28 -0.11
CA ASN A 483 37.01 0.63 1.13
C ASN A 483 35.49 0.44 1.16
N HIS A 484 35.04 -0.78 1.47
CA HIS A 484 33.62 -1.11 1.50
C HIS A 484 33.20 -1.65 2.87
N PRO A 485 32.48 -0.86 3.70
CA PRO A 485 31.85 -1.37 4.92
C PRO A 485 30.67 -2.27 4.55
N ILE A 486 30.80 -3.59 4.73
CA ILE A 486 29.75 -4.56 4.44
C ILE A 486 29.02 -4.92 5.74
N HIS A 487 27.72 -4.66 5.77
CA HIS A 487 26.82 -4.99 6.85
C HIS A 487 25.99 -6.23 6.51
N LEU A 488 25.77 -7.12 7.49
CA LEU A 488 24.84 -8.23 7.39
C LEU A 488 23.73 -8.06 8.43
N HIS A 489 22.49 -7.92 7.94
CA HIS A 489 21.32 -7.78 8.79
C HIS A 489 21.07 -9.05 9.61
N GLY A 490 20.55 -8.91 10.84
CA GLY A 490 20.08 -10.02 11.68
C GLY A 490 21.15 -10.96 12.23
N TYR A 491 22.43 -10.71 11.95
CA TYR A 491 23.55 -11.53 12.39
C TYR A 491 24.68 -10.68 12.96
N ASP A 492 25.35 -11.25 13.95
CA ASP A 492 26.73 -10.92 14.24
C ASP A 492 27.62 -12.03 13.64
N PHE A 493 28.85 -11.69 13.27
CA PHE A 493 29.82 -12.59 12.66
C PHE A 493 31.23 -12.34 13.19
N TYR A 494 32.06 -13.38 13.18
CA TYR A 494 33.47 -13.27 13.53
C TYR A 494 34.28 -12.83 12.32
N ILE A 495 35.11 -11.79 12.47
CA ILE A 495 36.11 -11.42 11.45
C ILE A 495 37.40 -12.18 11.75
N LEU A 496 37.77 -13.11 10.87
CA LEU A 496 38.92 -13.99 11.11
C LEU A 496 40.24 -13.39 10.67
N ALA A 497 40.22 -12.71 9.54
CA ALA A 497 41.39 -12.10 8.93
C ALA A 497 40.97 -11.06 7.89
N GLU A 498 41.87 -10.12 7.65
CA GLU A 498 41.80 -9.15 6.57
C GLU A 498 43.20 -8.94 5.97
N GLY A 499 43.25 -8.63 4.69
CA GLY A 499 44.49 -8.50 3.94
C GLY A 499 44.36 -7.65 2.69
N PHE A 500 45.48 -7.47 2.02
CA PHE A 500 45.57 -6.78 0.73
C PHE A 500 45.92 -7.78 -0.38
N GLY A 501 45.67 -7.39 -1.63
CA GLY A 501 45.83 -8.23 -2.80
C GLY A 501 44.64 -9.18 -3.01
N ASN A 502 44.87 -10.20 -3.82
CA ASN A 502 43.90 -11.28 -4.04
C ASN A 502 44.00 -12.32 -2.93
N PHE A 503 42.87 -12.70 -2.34
CA PHE A 503 42.82 -13.78 -1.36
C PHE A 503 43.31 -15.11 -1.95
N ASN A 504 44.21 -15.77 -1.23
CA ASN A 504 44.72 -17.09 -1.58
C ASN A 504 44.48 -18.07 -0.42
N ALA A 505 43.53 -18.98 -0.61
CA ALA A 505 43.13 -19.97 0.38
C ALA A 505 44.28 -20.86 0.90
N LYS A 506 45.36 -21.05 0.12
CA LYS A 506 46.52 -21.88 0.54
C LYS A 506 47.45 -21.15 1.52
N THR A 507 47.53 -19.82 1.42
CA THR A 507 48.49 -19.01 2.19
C THR A 507 47.81 -18.17 3.27
N ASP A 508 46.62 -17.63 2.97
CA ASP A 508 45.94 -16.66 3.83
C ASP A 508 45.09 -17.30 4.93
N THR A 509 44.66 -18.55 4.76
CA THR A 509 43.95 -19.29 5.83
C THR A 509 44.80 -19.47 7.08
N LYS A 510 46.13 -19.49 6.94
CA LYS A 510 47.08 -19.52 8.07
C LYS A 510 47.05 -18.23 8.91
N LYS A 511 46.49 -17.14 8.37
CA LYS A 511 46.34 -15.85 9.05
C LYS A 511 45.05 -15.78 9.88
N PHE A 512 44.18 -16.78 9.80
CA PHE A 512 42.90 -16.76 10.49
C PHE A 512 43.11 -16.76 12.01
N ASN A 513 42.53 -15.78 12.68
CA ASN A 513 42.39 -15.80 14.11
C ASN A 513 41.20 -16.70 14.48
N LEU A 514 41.49 -17.93 14.93
CA LEU A 514 40.50 -18.88 15.44
C LEU A 514 40.51 -18.97 16.97
N VAL A 515 41.25 -18.09 17.64
CA VAL A 515 41.39 -18.09 19.11
C VAL A 515 40.46 -17.03 19.68
N ASP A 516 40.64 -15.78 19.29
CA ASP A 516 39.92 -14.62 19.82
C ASP A 516 39.52 -13.61 18.72
N PRO A 517 38.94 -14.03 17.57
CA PRO A 517 38.50 -13.07 16.56
C PRO A 517 37.40 -12.16 17.11
N PRO A 518 37.36 -10.88 16.68
CA PRO A 518 36.31 -9.97 17.09
C PRO A 518 34.95 -10.36 16.48
N LEU A 519 33.89 -10.24 17.29
CA LEU A 519 32.49 -10.36 16.87
C LEU A 519 31.98 -8.97 16.47
N ARG A 520 31.41 -8.86 15.27
CA ARG A 520 30.97 -7.60 14.64
C ARG A 520 29.70 -7.85 13.82
N ASN A 521 29.00 -6.81 13.40
CA ASN A 521 27.94 -6.90 12.39
C ASN A 521 28.24 -6.10 11.10
N THR A 522 29.33 -5.32 11.11
CA THR A 522 29.81 -4.60 9.92
C THR A 522 31.33 -4.75 9.79
N VAL A 523 31.80 -5.24 8.64
CA VAL A 523 33.23 -5.41 8.32
C VAL A 523 33.66 -4.45 7.22
N ALA A 524 34.77 -3.75 7.40
CA ALA A 524 35.37 -2.98 6.33
C ALA A 524 36.21 -3.92 5.45
N VAL A 525 35.91 -3.97 4.15
CA VAL A 525 36.76 -4.64 3.17
C VAL A 525 37.77 -3.60 2.65
N PRO A 526 39.08 -3.78 2.88
CA PRO A 526 40.08 -2.81 2.45
C PRO A 526 40.11 -2.65 0.92
N ALA A 527 40.42 -1.44 0.45
CA ALA A 527 40.62 -1.19 -0.98
C ALA A 527 41.74 -2.10 -1.52
N ASN A 528 41.51 -2.76 -2.65
CA ASN A 528 42.36 -3.82 -3.19
C ASN A 528 42.68 -4.93 -2.20
N GLY A 529 41.75 -5.25 -1.31
CA GLY A 529 41.96 -6.21 -0.24
C GLY A 529 40.81 -7.18 -0.08
N TRP A 530 40.85 -7.90 1.04
CA TRP A 530 39.88 -8.92 1.38
C TRP A 530 39.64 -8.98 2.89
N ALA A 531 38.48 -9.48 3.28
CA ALA A 531 38.13 -9.83 4.65
C ALA A 531 37.43 -11.19 4.67
N VAL A 532 37.62 -11.97 5.73
CA VAL A 532 36.97 -13.27 5.92
C VAL A 532 36.10 -13.24 7.17
N ILE A 533 34.82 -13.57 7.00
CA ILE A 533 33.85 -13.63 8.10
C ILE A 533 33.29 -15.05 8.27
N ARG A 534 32.90 -15.39 9.51
CA ARG A 534 32.17 -16.62 9.83
C ARG A 534 30.98 -16.35 10.75
N PHE A 535 29.87 -17.03 10.46
CA PHE A 535 28.67 -17.04 11.29
C PHE A 535 27.95 -18.38 11.16
N VAL A 536 27.02 -18.64 12.07
CA VAL A 536 26.10 -19.78 11.98
C VAL A 536 24.76 -19.24 11.50
N ALA A 537 24.13 -19.87 10.51
CA ALA A 537 22.82 -19.49 9.99
C ALA A 537 21.68 -19.93 10.95
N ASP A 538 21.71 -19.41 12.18
CA ASP A 538 20.82 -19.77 13.30
C ASP A 538 19.57 -18.87 13.43
N ASN A 539 19.38 -17.94 12.50
CA ASN A 539 18.28 -16.99 12.49
C ASN A 539 17.50 -17.08 11.15
N PRO A 540 16.32 -17.71 11.14
CA PRO A 540 15.55 -17.92 9.91
C PRO A 540 14.95 -16.61 9.40
N GLY A 541 14.87 -16.46 8.08
CA GLY A 541 14.35 -15.26 7.44
C GLY A 541 15.07 -14.86 6.16
N ALA A 542 14.90 -13.60 5.77
CA ALA A 542 15.57 -13.00 4.62
C ALA A 542 16.45 -11.86 5.10
N TRP A 543 17.77 -12.02 4.99
CA TRP A 543 18.76 -11.15 5.60
C TRP A 543 19.60 -10.46 4.54
N MET A 544 19.49 -9.14 4.47
CA MET A 544 20.24 -8.34 3.51
C MET A 544 21.71 -8.26 3.91
N MET A 545 22.60 -8.51 2.96
CA MET A 545 24.02 -8.17 3.07
C MET A 545 24.31 -7.06 2.06
N HIS A 546 24.80 -5.91 2.51
CA HIS A 546 25.02 -4.76 1.63
C HIS A 546 26.17 -3.86 2.07
N CYS A 547 26.66 -3.05 1.13
CA CYS A 547 27.60 -1.98 1.46
C CYS A 547 26.87 -0.84 2.17
N HIS A 548 27.46 -0.33 3.25
CA HIS A 548 26.90 0.72 4.09
C HIS A 548 27.20 2.14 3.59
N LEU A 549 27.82 2.25 2.40
CA LEU A 549 27.86 3.46 1.59
C LEU A 549 26.55 3.52 0.78
N ASP A 550 25.69 4.51 1.08
CA ASP A 550 24.33 4.60 0.50
C ASP A 550 24.33 4.78 -1.01
N VAL A 551 25.40 5.37 -1.57
CA VAL A 551 25.59 5.43 -3.02
C VAL A 551 25.80 4.04 -3.63
N HIS A 552 26.51 3.13 -2.95
CA HIS A 552 26.81 1.78 -3.47
C HIS A 552 25.63 0.81 -3.34
N ILE A 553 24.91 0.82 -2.22
CA ILE A 553 23.67 0.03 -2.10
C ILE A 553 22.67 0.44 -3.18
N HIS A 554 22.53 1.74 -3.46
CA HIS A 554 21.64 2.24 -4.52
C HIS A 554 22.12 1.88 -5.93
N TRP A 555 23.43 1.73 -6.12
CA TRP A 555 24.03 1.21 -7.35
C TRP A 555 23.95 -0.32 -7.49
N GLY A 556 23.50 -1.03 -6.44
CA GLY A 556 23.23 -2.47 -6.44
C GLY A 556 24.22 -3.33 -5.67
N LEU A 557 25.08 -2.76 -4.81
CA LEU A 557 26.05 -3.51 -3.99
C LEU A 557 25.35 -4.18 -2.79
N ALA A 558 24.51 -5.17 -3.06
CA ALA A 558 23.75 -5.92 -2.07
C ALA A 558 23.43 -7.35 -2.54
N MET A 559 22.94 -8.17 -1.61
CA MET A 559 22.36 -9.49 -1.83
C MET A 559 21.49 -9.89 -0.62
N VAL A 560 20.71 -10.98 -0.72
CA VAL A 560 19.89 -11.49 0.40
C VAL A 560 20.20 -12.97 0.72
N PHE A 561 20.52 -13.28 1.97
CA PHE A 561 20.57 -14.65 2.46
C PHE A 561 19.15 -15.10 2.84
N LEU A 562 18.75 -16.27 2.38
CA LEU A 562 17.46 -16.88 2.70
C LEU A 562 17.72 -18.06 3.60
N VAL A 563 17.44 -17.92 4.88
CA VAL A 563 17.73 -18.94 5.89
C VAL A 563 16.43 -19.68 6.19
N ASP A 564 16.42 -20.99 5.91
CA ASP A 564 15.29 -21.87 6.18
C ASP A 564 14.96 -21.90 7.69
N ASN A 565 13.72 -22.25 8.01
CA ASN A 565 13.33 -22.56 9.39
C ASN A 565 14.03 -23.87 9.85
N GLY A 566 14.38 -23.93 11.13
CA GLY A 566 14.80 -25.17 11.79
C GLY A 566 13.62 -26.08 12.15
N VAL A 567 13.90 -27.11 12.97
CA VAL A 567 12.92 -28.16 13.30
C VAL A 567 11.84 -27.66 14.27
N GLY A 568 12.21 -26.78 15.21
CA GLY A 568 11.31 -26.32 16.28
C GLY A 568 10.70 -24.93 16.03
N ALA A 569 9.62 -24.63 16.76
CA ALA A 569 9.00 -23.30 16.73
C ALA A 569 9.95 -22.16 17.17
N LEU A 570 10.88 -22.44 18.08
CA LEU A 570 11.94 -21.50 18.50
C LEU A 570 13.06 -21.34 17.46
N GLN A 571 13.13 -22.25 16.49
CA GLN A 571 14.06 -22.19 15.35
C GLN A 571 13.35 -21.71 14.07
N SER A 572 12.13 -21.19 14.20
CA SER A 572 11.32 -20.68 13.12
C SER A 572 11.03 -19.20 13.32
N ILE A 573 10.92 -18.46 12.21
CA ILE A 573 10.51 -17.07 12.25
C ILE A 573 9.08 -16.94 12.79
N ASN A 574 8.79 -15.87 13.51
CA ASN A 574 7.42 -15.58 13.93
C ASN A 574 6.53 -15.26 12.71
N PRO A 575 5.21 -15.50 12.79
CA PRO A 575 4.29 -15.07 11.74
C PRO A 575 4.35 -13.55 11.53
N PRO A 576 3.98 -13.06 10.33
CA PRO A 576 3.96 -11.64 10.03
C PRO A 576 3.01 -10.89 10.99
N PRO A 577 3.40 -9.71 11.51
CA PRO A 577 2.52 -8.88 12.33
C PRO A 577 1.26 -8.43 11.57
N ALA A 578 0.14 -8.27 12.28
CA ALA A 578 -1.12 -7.84 11.68
C ALA A 578 -1.08 -6.42 11.08
N ASP A 579 -0.19 -5.57 11.58
CA ASP A 579 0.05 -4.21 11.08
C ASP A 579 1.19 -4.12 10.05
N LEU A 580 1.69 -5.25 9.55
CA LEU A 580 2.74 -5.29 8.52
C LEU A 580 2.30 -4.50 7.26
N PRO A 581 3.10 -3.53 6.76
CA PRO A 581 2.77 -2.82 5.54
C PRO A 581 2.75 -3.76 4.31
N LEU A 582 1.68 -3.70 3.51
CA LEU A 582 1.49 -4.48 2.27
C LEU A 582 1.47 -3.56 1.04
N LEU A 583 2.08 -4.02 -0.07
CA LEU A 583 2.30 -3.22 -1.27
C LEU A 583 1.13 -3.19 -2.26
N LEU A 584 0.35 -4.27 -2.37
CA LEU A 584 -0.81 -4.32 -3.25
C LEU A 584 -2.08 -4.15 -2.46
N THR A 585 -2.29 -2.89 -2.15
CA THR A 585 -3.58 -2.38 -1.83
C THR A 585 -3.58 -0.94 -2.32
N ARG A 586 -4.31 -0.63 -3.39
CA ARG A 586 -4.69 0.77 -3.63
C ARG A 586 -5.67 1.11 -2.52
N ILE A 587 -5.14 1.58 -1.38
CA ILE A 587 -5.93 1.97 -0.23
C ILE A 587 -6.53 3.33 -0.58
N TYR A 588 -7.76 3.33 -1.04
CA TYR A 588 -8.53 4.55 -1.11
C TYR A 588 -9.16 4.80 0.27
N ARG A 589 -9.06 6.03 0.76
CA ARG A 589 -9.79 6.48 1.95
C ARG A 589 -10.98 7.30 1.49
N CYS A 590 -12.19 6.81 1.74
CA CYS A 590 -13.43 7.51 1.46
C CYS A 590 -14.03 7.99 2.79
N LEU A 591 -13.90 9.28 3.05
CA LEU A 591 -14.57 9.97 4.15
C LEU A 591 -15.91 10.49 3.64
N LEU A 592 -17.01 9.87 4.08
CA LEU A 592 -18.36 10.38 3.82
C LEU A 592 -18.66 11.47 4.83
N GLY A 593 -19.23 12.59 4.43
CA GLY A 593 -19.65 13.62 5.40
C GLY A 593 -20.52 14.71 4.78
N ALA A 594 -21.33 15.33 5.62
CA ALA A 594 -21.91 16.64 5.35
C ALA A 594 -20.94 17.68 5.89
N ARG A 595 -20.32 18.52 5.04
CA ARG A 595 -19.46 19.62 5.53
C ARG A 595 -20.34 20.71 6.14
N GLN A 596 -20.33 20.83 7.47
CA GLN A 596 -21.02 21.92 8.18
C GLN A 596 -20.12 23.15 8.43
N ASN A 597 -18.78 23.01 8.38
CA ASN A 597 -17.84 24.07 8.85
C ASN A 597 -16.90 24.66 7.79
N TYR A 598 -17.12 24.39 6.50
CA TYR A 598 -16.57 25.19 5.40
C TYR A 598 -17.63 25.17 4.29
N PRO A 599 -18.07 26.32 3.74
CA PRO A 599 -19.09 26.31 2.71
C PRO A 599 -18.45 25.76 1.42
N MET A 600 -18.53 24.45 1.19
CA MET A 600 -18.94 24.02 -0.14
C MET A 600 -20.45 24.18 -0.16
N LYS A 601 -20.89 25.43 -0.31
CA LYS A 601 -22.16 25.66 -0.97
C LYS A 601 -21.95 25.01 -2.34
N LEU A 602 -22.70 23.96 -2.69
CA LEU A 602 -22.92 23.66 -4.09
C LEU A 602 -23.68 24.87 -4.65
N PHE A 603 -22.96 25.94 -4.95
CA PHE A 603 -23.50 27.15 -5.60
C PHE A 603 -23.90 26.84 -7.06
N TRP A 604 -23.52 25.67 -7.54
CA TRP A 604 -23.59 25.19 -8.92
C TRP A 604 -25.00 24.74 -9.35
N LEU A 605 -25.90 24.49 -8.39
CA LEU A 605 -27.20 23.88 -8.61
C LEU A 605 -28.27 24.68 -7.86
N CYS A 606 -28.80 25.73 -8.49
CA CYS A 606 -29.96 26.62 -8.19
C CYS A 606 -30.40 26.89 -6.73
N LYS A 607 -30.37 25.91 -5.82
CA LYS A 607 -30.64 26.01 -4.38
C LYS A 607 -29.55 25.33 -3.55
N THR A 608 -29.09 26.02 -2.51
CA THR A 608 -28.13 25.46 -1.54
C THR A 608 -28.84 24.54 -0.54
N HIS A 609 -28.49 23.26 -0.51
CA HIS A 609 -28.88 22.34 0.57
C HIS A 609 -27.71 21.43 0.99
N ASN A 610 -27.79 20.84 2.18
CA ASN A 610 -26.75 19.94 2.69
C ASN A 610 -26.86 18.55 2.05
N SER A 611 -25.98 18.24 1.12
CA SER A 611 -25.88 16.92 0.47
C SER A 611 -24.73 16.09 1.06
N ILE A 612 -24.85 14.76 1.01
CA ILE A 612 -23.76 13.86 1.42
C ILE A 612 -22.84 13.67 0.24
N THR A 613 -21.55 13.92 0.44
CA THR A 613 -20.51 13.75 -0.58
C THR A 613 -19.41 12.84 -0.08
N VAL A 614 -18.60 12.32 -0.99
CA VAL A 614 -17.43 11.49 -0.67
C VAL A 614 -16.19 12.34 -0.78
N ASN A 615 -15.42 12.45 0.29
CA ASN A 615 -14.21 13.30 0.38
C ASN A 615 -14.45 14.78 0.05
N GLY A 616 -15.71 15.25 0.08
CA GLY A 616 -16.06 16.59 -0.37
C GLY A 616 -16.07 16.74 -1.90
N GLN A 617 -16.31 15.67 -2.65
CA GLN A 617 -16.42 15.68 -4.10
C GLN A 617 -17.83 15.20 -4.53
N TYR A 618 -18.39 15.84 -5.56
CA TYR A 618 -19.61 15.44 -6.24
C TYR A 618 -19.46 15.62 -7.76
N PRO A 619 -19.60 14.55 -8.56
CA PRO A 619 -19.63 13.15 -8.17
C PRO A 619 -18.40 12.73 -7.37
N GLY A 620 -18.47 11.59 -6.70
CA GLY A 620 -17.36 11.04 -5.93
C GLY A 620 -16.12 10.73 -6.80
N PRO A 621 -14.98 10.43 -6.16
CA PRO A 621 -13.73 10.19 -6.88
C PRO A 621 -13.82 9.01 -7.86
N THR A 622 -13.20 9.18 -9.03
CA THR A 622 -12.90 8.06 -9.93
C THR A 622 -11.83 7.18 -9.29
N LEU A 623 -12.10 5.89 -9.20
CA LEU A 623 -11.14 4.88 -8.75
C LEU A 623 -10.58 4.18 -9.99
N GLU A 624 -9.27 4.04 -10.05
CA GLU A 624 -8.58 3.43 -11.19
C GLU A 624 -7.76 2.25 -10.69
N VAL A 625 -7.87 1.11 -11.37
CA VAL A 625 -7.17 -0.14 -11.06
C VAL A 625 -6.81 -0.84 -12.36
N ASN A 626 -5.85 -1.76 -12.33
CA ASN A 626 -5.64 -2.70 -13.43
C ASN A 626 -6.36 -4.02 -13.15
N ASN A 627 -6.70 -4.76 -14.19
CA ASN A 627 -7.12 -6.16 -14.06
C ASN A 627 -6.02 -6.97 -13.32
N GLY A 628 -6.40 -7.67 -12.26
CA GLY A 628 -5.48 -8.36 -11.34
C GLY A 628 -5.10 -7.57 -10.07
N ASP A 629 -5.40 -6.27 -10.00
CA ASP A 629 -5.16 -5.47 -8.79
C ASP A 629 -6.13 -5.87 -7.66
N THR A 630 -5.67 -5.72 -6.41
CA THR A 630 -6.54 -5.75 -5.24
C THR A 630 -6.93 -4.33 -4.82
N LEU A 631 -8.22 -4.05 -4.87
CA LEU A 631 -8.82 -2.79 -4.44
C LEU A 631 -9.18 -2.89 -2.95
N VAL A 632 -8.76 -1.90 -2.17
CA VAL A 632 -9.27 -1.76 -0.80
C VAL A 632 -9.69 -0.34 -0.53
N VAL A 633 -10.91 -0.20 -0.07
CA VAL A 633 -11.49 1.11 0.20
C VAL A 633 -11.99 1.13 1.63
N LYS A 634 -11.36 1.97 2.44
CA LYS A 634 -11.85 2.24 3.79
C LYS A 634 -12.87 3.36 3.72
N VAL A 635 -14.12 3.02 3.98
CA VAL A 635 -15.24 3.96 4.05
C VAL A 635 -15.46 4.33 5.51
N THR A 636 -15.41 5.62 5.81
CA THR A 636 -15.77 6.15 7.13
C THR A 636 -17.01 7.01 6.99
N ASN A 637 -18.08 6.63 7.69
CA ASN A 637 -19.35 7.33 7.61
C ASN A 637 -19.40 8.49 8.62
N LYS A 638 -19.28 9.74 8.17
CA LYS A 638 -19.54 10.94 9.00
C LYS A 638 -20.87 11.62 8.63
N ALA A 639 -21.71 10.97 7.82
CA ALA A 639 -23.05 11.45 7.56
C ALA A 639 -23.99 11.10 8.71
N ARG A 640 -25.16 11.75 8.75
CA ARG A 640 -26.22 11.49 9.75
C ARG A 640 -27.07 10.26 9.43
N TYR A 641 -26.78 9.56 8.34
CA TYR A 641 -27.55 8.42 7.84
C TYR A 641 -26.65 7.20 7.75
N ASN A 642 -27.26 6.02 7.86
CA ASN A 642 -26.64 4.74 7.52
C ASN A 642 -26.25 4.72 6.04
N VAL A 643 -25.08 4.14 5.74
CA VAL A 643 -24.59 4.02 4.36
C VAL A 643 -23.86 2.68 4.18
N THR A 644 -24.13 2.02 3.06
CA THR A 644 -23.23 1.03 2.46
C THR A 644 -22.76 1.51 1.09
N ILE A 645 -21.66 0.97 0.58
CA ILE A 645 -21.13 1.25 -0.75
C ILE A 645 -21.11 -0.05 -1.54
N HIS A 646 -21.79 -0.05 -2.68
CA HIS A 646 -21.79 -1.16 -3.64
C HIS A 646 -20.83 -0.91 -4.80
N TRP A 647 -20.20 -1.99 -5.26
CA TRP A 647 -19.20 -2.01 -6.33
C TRP A 647 -19.84 -2.61 -7.57
N HIS A 648 -20.57 -1.78 -8.31
CA HIS A 648 -21.47 -2.24 -9.35
C HIS A 648 -20.74 -3.03 -10.43
N GLY A 649 -21.24 -4.23 -10.70
CA GLY A 649 -20.71 -5.14 -11.73
C GLY A 649 -19.42 -5.86 -11.35
N ILE A 650 -18.85 -5.66 -10.16
CA ILE A 650 -17.71 -6.45 -9.72
C ILE A 650 -18.16 -7.87 -9.38
N ARG A 651 -17.47 -8.88 -9.91
CA ARG A 651 -17.80 -10.29 -9.65
C ARG A 651 -17.62 -10.72 -8.19
N GLN A 652 -16.94 -9.94 -7.34
CA GLN A 652 -16.80 -10.21 -5.89
C GLN A 652 -16.42 -11.66 -5.56
N MET A 653 -15.49 -12.25 -6.34
CA MET A 653 -15.14 -13.66 -6.24
C MET A 653 -14.69 -14.00 -4.82
N ARG A 654 -15.52 -14.79 -4.11
CA ARG A 654 -15.32 -15.19 -2.70
C ARG A 654 -15.37 -14.06 -1.67
N THR A 655 -15.52 -12.81 -2.10
CA THR A 655 -15.50 -11.60 -1.26
C THR A 655 -16.89 -10.99 -1.11
N GLY A 656 -17.95 -11.81 -1.06
CA GLY A 656 -19.34 -11.33 -0.98
C GLY A 656 -19.63 -10.36 0.16
N TRP A 657 -18.87 -10.42 1.27
CA TRP A 657 -18.95 -9.44 2.37
C TRP A 657 -18.58 -8.01 1.96
N ALA A 658 -17.82 -7.85 0.88
CA ALA A 658 -17.42 -6.57 0.32
C ALA A 658 -18.36 -6.10 -0.80
N ASP A 659 -19.48 -6.78 -1.04
CA ASP A 659 -20.41 -6.42 -2.13
C ASP A 659 -21.16 -5.12 -1.87
N GLY A 660 -21.66 -4.88 -0.64
CA GLY A 660 -22.29 -3.62 -0.26
C GLY A 660 -23.82 -3.50 -0.21
N PRO A 661 -24.70 -4.38 -0.73
CA PRO A 661 -26.15 -4.21 -0.56
C PRO A 661 -26.56 -4.33 0.92
N GLU A 662 -27.17 -3.25 1.43
CA GLU A 662 -27.59 -3.12 2.82
C GLU A 662 -28.57 -4.25 3.22
N PHE A 663 -28.31 -4.89 4.36
CA PHE A 663 -29.03 -6.05 4.90
C PHE A 663 -29.06 -7.30 4.00
N VAL A 664 -28.39 -7.30 2.85
CA VAL A 664 -28.22 -8.50 2.02
C VAL A 664 -26.86 -9.12 2.30
N THR A 665 -25.76 -8.44 1.98
CA THR A 665 -24.42 -8.96 2.24
C THR A 665 -23.79 -8.43 3.52
N GLN A 666 -24.22 -7.25 3.95
CA GLN A 666 -23.70 -6.60 5.17
C GLN A 666 -24.73 -5.70 5.84
N CYS A 667 -24.53 -5.40 7.11
CA CYS A 667 -25.25 -4.35 7.79
C CYS A 667 -24.71 -2.96 7.36
N PRO A 668 -25.51 -1.89 7.50
CA PRO A 668 -25.06 -0.55 7.15
C PRO A 668 -23.92 -0.04 8.03
N ILE A 669 -23.02 0.75 7.44
CA ILE A 669 -22.03 1.51 8.22
C ILE A 669 -22.80 2.64 8.92
N ARG A 670 -22.92 2.54 10.25
CA ARG A 670 -23.59 3.56 11.07
C ARG A 670 -22.83 4.89 11.07
N PRO A 671 -23.49 6.03 11.34
CA PRO A 671 -22.81 7.29 11.61
C PRO A 671 -21.67 7.14 12.63
N GLY A 672 -20.49 7.66 12.30
CA GLY A 672 -19.25 7.51 13.07
C GLY A 672 -18.48 6.21 12.81
N GLY A 673 -19.13 5.21 12.21
CA GLY A 673 -18.52 3.91 11.90
C GLY A 673 -17.61 3.91 10.68
N SER A 674 -16.88 2.81 10.50
CA SER A 674 -16.09 2.58 9.29
C SER A 674 -16.09 1.11 8.90
N TYR A 675 -15.97 0.85 7.60
CA TYR A 675 -15.80 -0.50 7.05
C TYR A 675 -14.79 -0.48 5.91
N THR A 676 -14.02 -1.55 5.79
CA THR A 676 -12.99 -1.72 4.77
C THR A 676 -13.44 -2.75 3.74
N TYR A 677 -13.83 -2.27 2.56
CA TYR A 677 -14.09 -3.13 1.41
C TYR A 677 -12.76 -3.63 0.85
N ARG A 678 -12.61 -4.92 0.60
CA ARG A 678 -11.41 -5.55 0.03
C ARG A 678 -11.81 -6.63 -0.97
N PHE A 679 -11.36 -6.51 -2.21
CA PHE A 679 -11.56 -7.53 -3.23
C PHE A 679 -10.54 -7.40 -4.37
N THR A 680 -10.31 -8.50 -5.09
CA THR A 680 -9.41 -8.56 -6.23
C THR A 680 -10.20 -8.52 -7.53
N ILE A 681 -9.75 -7.69 -8.47
CA ILE A 681 -10.33 -7.60 -9.81
C ILE A 681 -9.84 -8.78 -10.64
N GLN A 682 -10.76 -9.59 -11.18
CA GLN A 682 -10.42 -10.79 -11.94
C GLN A 682 -11.19 -10.83 -13.26
N GLY A 683 -10.47 -10.67 -14.37
CA GLY A 683 -11.02 -10.91 -15.71
C GLY A 683 -12.02 -9.86 -16.22
N GLN A 684 -12.00 -8.66 -15.65
CA GLN A 684 -12.86 -7.53 -16.05
C GLN A 684 -11.97 -6.37 -16.51
N GLU A 685 -12.35 -5.68 -17.61
CA GLU A 685 -11.60 -4.55 -18.17
C GLU A 685 -12.57 -3.55 -18.84
N GLY A 686 -12.44 -2.27 -18.51
CA GLY A 686 -13.33 -1.21 -18.97
C GLY A 686 -13.90 -0.40 -17.82
N THR A 687 -15.12 0.10 -18.00
CA THR A 687 -15.76 1.00 -17.03
C THR A 687 -16.82 0.28 -16.21
N LEU A 688 -16.70 0.38 -14.89
CA LEU A 688 -17.72 0.13 -13.89
C LEU A 688 -17.90 1.38 -13.02
N TRP A 689 -18.61 1.26 -11.91
CA TRP A 689 -18.86 2.36 -11.00
C TRP A 689 -19.16 1.85 -9.59
N TRP A 690 -19.14 2.75 -8.63
CA TRP A 690 -19.50 2.46 -7.24
C TRP A 690 -20.56 3.46 -6.79
N HIS A 691 -21.45 3.04 -5.90
CA HIS A 691 -22.50 3.93 -5.38
C HIS A 691 -22.97 3.53 -3.99
N ALA A 692 -23.65 4.46 -3.30
CA ALA A 692 -24.34 4.11 -2.07
C ALA A 692 -25.51 3.17 -2.34
N HIS A 693 -25.63 2.11 -1.55
CA HIS A 693 -26.71 1.12 -1.66
C HIS A 693 -27.65 1.18 -0.43
N SER A 694 -27.80 2.39 0.12
CA SER A 694 -28.65 2.70 1.27
C SER A 694 -29.61 3.82 0.91
N SER A 695 -30.91 3.53 0.93
CA SER A 695 -31.95 4.51 0.56
C SER A 695 -31.66 5.12 -0.82
N TRP A 696 -32.04 6.38 -1.05
CA TRP A 696 -31.78 7.11 -2.30
C TRP A 696 -30.45 7.88 -2.28
N LEU A 697 -29.48 7.43 -1.49
CA LEU A 697 -28.19 8.12 -1.38
C LEU A 697 -27.32 8.02 -2.63
N ARG A 698 -27.64 7.09 -3.55
CA ARG A 698 -27.03 7.07 -4.88
C ARG A 698 -27.18 8.40 -5.61
N ALA A 699 -28.16 9.24 -5.28
CA ALA A 699 -28.32 10.54 -5.93
C ALA A 699 -27.14 11.48 -5.67
N THR A 700 -26.38 11.28 -4.59
CA THR A 700 -25.26 12.15 -4.21
C THR A 700 -23.96 11.41 -3.90
N VAL A 701 -24.02 10.08 -3.77
CA VAL A 701 -22.89 9.22 -3.38
C VAL A 701 -22.68 8.15 -4.46
N TYR A 702 -21.92 8.51 -5.48
CA TYR A 702 -21.51 7.61 -6.56
C TYR A 702 -20.23 8.12 -7.23
N GLY A 703 -19.50 7.24 -7.92
CA GLY A 703 -18.31 7.60 -8.69
C GLY A 703 -17.89 6.48 -9.65
N ALA A 704 -16.98 6.79 -10.57
CA ALA A 704 -16.52 5.84 -11.57
C ALA A 704 -15.49 4.84 -11.00
N LEU A 705 -15.48 3.62 -11.55
CA LEU A 705 -14.45 2.61 -11.32
C LEU A 705 -13.89 2.17 -12.68
N ILE A 706 -12.69 2.61 -13.01
CA ILE A 706 -12.03 2.29 -14.28
C ILE A 706 -11.06 1.13 -14.05
N ILE A 707 -11.24 0.06 -14.81
CA ILE A 707 -10.38 -1.11 -14.81
C ILE A 707 -9.59 -1.13 -16.12
N HIS A 708 -8.31 -0.79 -16.04
CA HIS A 708 -7.40 -0.87 -17.16
C HIS A 708 -7.01 -2.31 -17.48
N PRO A 709 -6.53 -2.57 -18.71
CA PRO A 709 -5.88 -3.84 -19.03
C PRO A 709 -4.82 -4.20 -18.01
N LYS A 710 -4.60 -5.50 -17.82
CA LYS A 710 -3.53 -6.00 -16.95
C LYS A 710 -2.19 -5.35 -17.33
N GLN A 711 -1.34 -5.07 -16.34
CA GLN A 711 -0.07 -4.39 -16.59
C GLN A 711 0.79 -5.14 -17.63
N GLY A 712 1.06 -4.49 -18.75
CA GLY A 712 1.78 -5.08 -19.89
C GLY A 712 0.87 -5.42 -21.09
N ASP A 713 -0.43 -5.51 -20.87
CA ASP A 713 -1.43 -5.77 -21.92
C ASP A 713 -1.90 -4.46 -22.57
N SER A 714 -2.43 -4.58 -23.79
CA SER A 714 -2.98 -3.47 -24.56
C SER A 714 -4.49 -3.58 -24.67
N TYR A 715 -5.17 -2.43 -24.82
CA TYR A 715 -6.55 -2.41 -25.26
C TYR A 715 -6.72 -3.21 -26.58
N PRO A 716 -7.89 -3.84 -26.81
CA PRO A 716 -8.18 -4.55 -28.07
C PRO A 716 -8.44 -3.60 -29.25
N PHE A 717 -8.32 -2.29 -29.01
CA PHE A 717 -8.39 -1.21 -29.98
C PHE A 717 -7.21 -0.27 -29.78
N THR A 718 -6.93 0.57 -30.78
CA THR A 718 -5.84 1.56 -30.69
C THR A 718 -6.00 2.42 -29.44
N LYS A 719 -4.94 2.49 -28.62
CA LYS A 719 -4.96 3.22 -27.36
C LYS A 719 -5.40 4.68 -27.58
N PRO A 720 -6.49 5.13 -26.95
CA PRO A 720 -6.99 6.50 -27.10
C PRO A 720 -5.99 7.50 -26.51
N LYS A 721 -6.00 8.74 -27.03
CA LYS A 721 -5.08 9.78 -26.54
C LYS A 721 -5.51 10.33 -25.18
N ARG A 722 -6.83 10.35 -24.91
CA ARG A 722 -7.43 10.69 -23.61
C ARG A 722 -8.58 9.78 -23.27
N GLU A 723 -8.82 9.61 -21.98
CA GLU A 723 -9.98 8.92 -21.43
C GLU A 723 -10.75 9.89 -20.54
N THR A 724 -12.07 9.93 -20.64
CA THR A 724 -12.91 10.86 -19.86
C THR A 724 -14.16 10.15 -19.36
N ALA A 725 -14.35 10.12 -18.04
CA ALA A 725 -15.57 9.62 -17.43
C ALA A 725 -16.71 10.62 -17.56
N ILE A 726 -17.85 10.14 -18.04
CA ILE A 726 -19.11 10.89 -18.21
C ILE A 726 -20.16 10.19 -17.36
N LEU A 727 -20.44 10.75 -16.19
CA LEU A 727 -21.42 10.24 -15.23
C LEU A 727 -22.72 10.99 -15.40
N LEU A 728 -23.75 10.30 -15.90
CA LEU A 728 -25.11 10.81 -15.98
C LEU A 728 -25.80 10.59 -14.64
N GLY A 729 -26.38 11.62 -14.04
CA GLY A 729 -27.05 11.55 -12.74
C GLY A 729 -28.37 12.31 -12.72
N GLU A 730 -29.06 12.25 -11.58
CA GLU A 730 -30.31 12.97 -11.31
C GLU A 730 -30.14 13.88 -10.09
N TRP A 731 -30.77 15.05 -10.11
CA TRP A 731 -30.69 16.06 -9.07
C TRP A 731 -32.08 16.40 -8.51
N TRP A 732 -32.16 16.55 -7.19
CA TRP A 732 -33.31 17.11 -6.50
C TRP A 732 -32.87 18.34 -5.70
N ASP A 733 -33.68 19.38 -5.74
CA ASP A 733 -33.60 20.53 -4.84
C ASP A 733 -33.94 20.11 -3.39
N ALA A 734 -34.80 19.11 -3.24
CA ALA A 734 -35.12 18.48 -1.96
C ALA A 734 -34.10 17.40 -1.61
N ASN A 735 -33.94 17.11 -0.31
CA ASN A 735 -33.11 15.99 0.13
C ASN A 735 -33.73 14.66 -0.38
N PRO A 736 -33.02 13.85 -1.19
CA PRO A 736 -33.57 12.62 -1.76
C PRO A 736 -34.07 11.61 -0.72
N ILE A 737 -33.47 11.58 0.49
CA ILE A 737 -33.95 10.72 1.58
C ILE A 737 -35.34 11.16 2.05
N ASP A 738 -35.61 12.47 2.11
CA ASP A 738 -36.90 12.97 2.55
C ASP A 738 -37.97 12.73 1.48
N VAL A 739 -37.61 12.81 0.19
CA VAL A 739 -38.47 12.44 -0.95
C VAL A 739 -38.91 10.98 -0.84
N VAL A 740 -37.97 10.04 -0.72
CA VAL A 740 -38.30 8.61 -0.60
C VAL A 740 -39.02 8.28 0.70
N ARG A 741 -38.69 8.95 1.81
CA ARG A 741 -39.39 8.75 3.09
C ARG A 741 -40.83 9.22 3.00
N GLN A 742 -41.10 10.34 2.32
CA GLN A 742 -42.45 10.81 2.09
C GLN A 742 -43.23 9.82 1.23
N ALA A 743 -42.68 9.39 0.09
CA ALA A 743 -43.31 8.42 -0.81
C ALA A 743 -43.61 7.10 -0.08
N THR A 744 -42.63 6.56 0.66
CA THR A 744 -42.81 5.35 1.46
C THR A 744 -43.86 5.54 2.56
N ARG A 745 -43.92 6.72 3.19
CA ARG A 745 -44.93 7.00 4.23
C ARG A 745 -46.35 7.07 3.66
N THR A 746 -46.53 7.72 2.51
CA THR A 746 -47.85 7.97 1.91
C THR A 746 -48.32 6.87 0.97
N GLY A 747 -47.41 6.02 0.49
CA GLY A 747 -47.69 5.01 -0.53
C GLY A 747 -47.88 5.58 -1.94
N ALA A 748 -47.62 6.87 -2.15
CA ALA A 748 -47.66 7.51 -3.46
C ALA A 748 -46.33 7.33 -4.22
N ALA A 749 -46.34 7.67 -5.50
CA ALA A 749 -45.11 7.84 -6.26
C ALA A 749 -44.27 9.00 -5.68
N PRO A 750 -42.93 8.88 -5.67
CA PRO A 750 -42.06 9.98 -5.29
C PRO A 750 -42.13 11.13 -6.29
N ASN A 751 -41.75 12.33 -5.85
CA ASN A 751 -41.60 13.46 -6.75
C ASN A 751 -40.46 13.20 -7.75
N VAL A 752 -40.67 13.59 -9.00
CA VAL A 752 -39.63 13.55 -10.06
C VAL A 752 -38.44 14.44 -9.71
N SER A 753 -37.28 14.17 -10.31
CA SER A 753 -36.10 15.03 -10.18
C SER A 753 -36.33 16.42 -10.78
N ASP A 754 -35.55 17.38 -10.30
CA ASP A 754 -35.57 18.76 -10.79
C ASP A 754 -34.68 18.93 -12.03
N ALA A 755 -33.65 18.09 -12.20
CA ALA A 755 -32.80 18.05 -13.38
C ALA A 755 -32.02 16.74 -13.50
N TYR A 756 -31.68 16.34 -14.74
CA TYR A 756 -30.53 15.46 -14.97
C TYR A 756 -29.20 16.23 -14.90
N THR A 757 -28.10 15.49 -14.75
CA THR A 757 -26.75 16.06 -14.69
C THR A 757 -25.74 15.25 -15.48
N ILE A 758 -24.73 15.91 -16.04
CA ILE A 758 -23.48 15.31 -16.53
C ILE A 758 -22.35 15.73 -15.59
N ASN A 759 -21.66 14.76 -14.99
CA ASN A 759 -20.62 14.96 -13.97
C ASN A 759 -21.06 15.95 -12.87
N GLY A 760 -22.32 15.83 -12.43
CA GLY A 760 -22.89 16.62 -11.34
C GLY A 760 -23.40 18.02 -11.72
N GLN A 761 -23.39 18.38 -13.01
CA GLN A 761 -23.86 19.67 -13.51
C GLN A 761 -25.04 19.49 -14.49
N PRO A 762 -26.13 20.28 -14.40
CA PRO A 762 -27.24 20.18 -15.34
C PRO A 762 -26.88 20.71 -16.72
N GLY A 763 -25.95 21.66 -16.79
CA GLY A 763 -25.49 22.28 -18.03
C GLY A 763 -25.96 23.72 -18.18
N ASP A 764 -25.46 24.39 -19.20
CA ASP A 764 -25.64 25.83 -19.41
C ASP A 764 -27.05 26.23 -19.84
N LEU A 765 -27.85 25.27 -20.29
CA LEU A 765 -29.24 25.47 -20.66
C LEU A 765 -30.18 25.49 -19.45
N TYR A 766 -29.70 25.08 -18.26
CA TYR A 766 -30.50 25.09 -17.04
C TYR A 766 -30.40 26.44 -16.30
N ASN A 767 -31.55 26.98 -15.88
CA ASN A 767 -31.69 28.31 -15.27
C ASN A 767 -30.97 28.44 -13.92
N CYS A 768 -29.66 28.67 -13.94
CA CYS A 768 -28.73 29.02 -12.83
C CYS A 768 -27.34 28.40 -13.04
N SER A 769 -27.18 27.49 -14.01
CA SER A 769 -25.97 26.67 -14.24
C SER A 769 -25.15 27.14 -15.45
N SER A 770 -25.44 28.32 -16.00
CA SER A 770 -24.80 28.85 -17.22
C SER A 770 -23.29 29.12 -17.12
N LYS A 771 -22.72 29.14 -15.91
CA LYS A 771 -21.30 29.41 -15.68
C LYS A 771 -20.45 28.14 -15.45
N ASP A 772 -21.10 26.99 -15.29
CA ASP A 772 -20.52 25.85 -14.56
C ASP A 772 -20.60 24.53 -15.34
N THR A 773 -20.73 24.61 -16.67
CA THR A 773 -20.86 23.47 -17.57
C THR A 773 -19.55 22.70 -17.73
N VAL A 774 -19.66 21.37 -17.74
CA VAL A 774 -18.53 20.46 -17.97
C VAL A 774 -17.99 20.64 -19.37
N ILE A 775 -16.66 20.81 -19.50
CA ILE A 775 -15.97 20.92 -20.79
C ILE A 775 -15.07 19.69 -21.00
N VAL A 776 -15.25 19.00 -22.12
CA VAL A 776 -14.47 17.86 -22.58
C VAL A 776 -13.61 18.31 -23.77
N PRO A 777 -12.27 18.43 -23.63
CA PRO A 777 -11.43 18.95 -24.71
C PRO A 777 -11.06 17.86 -25.75
N ILE A 778 -11.09 18.21 -27.04
CA ILE A 778 -10.65 17.35 -28.15
C ILE A 778 -9.77 18.11 -29.15
N ASP A 779 -8.76 17.45 -29.73
CA ASP A 779 -7.94 18.00 -30.82
C ASP A 779 -8.45 17.49 -32.19
N VAL A 780 -8.23 18.25 -33.26
CA VAL A 780 -8.60 17.82 -34.63
C VAL A 780 -7.86 16.53 -34.99
N GLY A 781 -8.58 15.52 -35.46
CA GLY A 781 -8.07 14.19 -35.82
C GLY A 781 -7.69 13.30 -34.64
N GLU A 782 -7.84 13.75 -33.39
CA GLU A 782 -7.55 12.94 -32.19
C GLU A 782 -8.72 12.01 -31.86
N THR A 783 -8.43 10.76 -31.50
CA THR A 783 -9.41 9.83 -30.95
C THR A 783 -9.30 9.77 -29.42
N ASN A 784 -10.41 10.06 -28.75
CA ASN A 784 -10.59 9.98 -27.30
C ASN A 784 -11.57 8.86 -26.93
N LEU A 785 -11.50 8.38 -25.69
CA LEU A 785 -12.42 7.42 -25.11
C LEU A 785 -13.33 8.11 -24.10
N LEU A 786 -14.63 8.12 -24.35
CA LEU A 786 -15.64 8.55 -23.38
C LEU A 786 -16.17 7.31 -22.67
N ARG A 787 -16.12 7.33 -21.34
CA ARG A 787 -16.56 6.26 -20.44
C ARG A 787 -17.89 6.68 -19.83
N VAL A 788 -18.99 6.34 -20.51
CA VAL A 788 -20.34 6.82 -20.16
C VAL A 788 -20.99 5.88 -19.14
N ILE A 789 -21.45 6.43 -18.03
CA ILE A 789 -22.06 5.71 -16.91
C ILE A 789 -23.44 6.33 -16.67
N ASN A 790 -24.50 5.52 -16.66
CA ASN A 790 -25.79 6.00 -16.15
C ASN A 790 -25.93 5.68 -14.65
N ALA A 791 -25.65 6.70 -13.83
CA ALA A 791 -25.80 6.68 -12.38
C ALA A 791 -27.13 7.29 -11.89
N ALA A 792 -28.04 7.67 -12.81
CA ALA A 792 -29.36 8.18 -12.50
C ALA A 792 -30.16 7.20 -11.61
N LEU A 793 -31.13 7.71 -10.86
CA LEU A 793 -31.91 6.87 -9.95
C LEU A 793 -33.03 6.16 -10.68
N ASN A 794 -33.78 6.87 -11.52
CA ASN A 794 -35.09 6.40 -11.94
C ASN A 794 -35.32 6.38 -13.45
N GLN A 795 -34.38 6.84 -14.29
CA GLN A 795 -34.59 6.86 -15.74
C GLN A 795 -33.43 6.31 -16.58
N PRO A 796 -33.71 5.47 -17.60
CA PRO A 796 -32.81 5.27 -18.72
C PRO A 796 -32.62 6.58 -19.49
N LEU A 797 -31.42 6.78 -20.04
CA LEU A 797 -31.05 8.02 -20.72
C LEU A 797 -30.57 7.73 -22.13
N PHE A 798 -31.08 8.51 -23.08
CA PHE A 798 -30.43 8.71 -24.36
C PHE A 798 -29.25 9.66 -24.19
N PHE A 799 -28.12 9.36 -24.83
CA PHE A 799 -26.94 10.21 -24.83
C PHE A 799 -26.37 10.36 -26.24
N SER A 800 -26.10 11.60 -26.65
CA SER A 800 -25.56 11.91 -27.98
C SER A 800 -24.54 13.05 -27.91
N VAL A 801 -23.64 13.08 -28.90
CA VAL A 801 -22.67 14.16 -29.11
C VAL A 801 -22.93 14.80 -30.47
N ALA A 802 -23.14 16.10 -30.51
CA ALA A 802 -23.57 16.80 -31.72
C ALA A 802 -22.58 16.58 -32.87
N ASN A 803 -23.10 16.15 -34.03
CA ASN A 803 -22.37 15.87 -35.27
C ASN A 803 -21.27 14.79 -35.20
N HIS A 804 -21.01 14.18 -34.04
CA HIS A 804 -19.98 13.17 -33.91
C HIS A 804 -20.59 11.77 -33.92
N LYS A 805 -19.88 10.83 -34.55
CA LYS A 805 -20.18 9.41 -34.45
C LYS A 805 -19.47 8.80 -33.24
N LEU A 806 -20.14 7.89 -32.57
CA LEU A 806 -19.66 7.18 -31.38
C LEU A 806 -19.37 5.73 -31.77
N THR A 807 -18.13 5.28 -31.63
CA THR A 807 -17.77 3.88 -31.85
C THR A 807 -17.74 3.14 -30.52
N VAL A 808 -18.74 2.31 -30.27
CA VAL A 808 -18.88 1.54 -29.04
C VAL A 808 -17.85 0.42 -29.00
N VAL A 809 -17.09 0.29 -27.91
CA VAL A 809 -15.99 -0.68 -27.78
C VAL A 809 -16.06 -1.56 -26.53
N SER A 810 -16.74 -1.11 -25.48
CA SER A 810 -16.96 -1.90 -24.26
C SER A 810 -18.29 -1.50 -23.61
N ALA A 811 -18.85 -2.42 -22.83
CA ALA A 811 -20.08 -2.25 -22.09
C ALA A 811 -19.99 -3.07 -20.79
N ASP A 812 -20.27 -2.47 -19.64
CA ASP A 812 -20.21 -3.13 -18.31
C ASP A 812 -18.88 -3.85 -18.03
N ALA A 813 -17.74 -3.22 -18.37
CA ALA A 813 -16.39 -3.79 -18.30
C ALA A 813 -16.19 -5.13 -19.04
N SER A 814 -16.95 -5.30 -20.14
CA SER A 814 -16.72 -6.33 -21.15
C SER A 814 -16.59 -5.69 -22.53
N TYR A 815 -15.50 -6.00 -23.23
CA TYR A 815 -15.33 -5.59 -24.62
C TYR A 815 -16.45 -6.14 -25.51
N THR A 816 -16.85 -5.35 -26.51
CA THR A 816 -17.84 -5.73 -27.54
C THR A 816 -17.18 -5.71 -28.92
N LYS A 817 -17.78 -6.40 -29.89
CA LYS A 817 -17.50 -6.16 -31.30
C LYS A 817 -17.81 -4.69 -31.60
N PRO A 818 -16.87 -3.90 -32.13
CA PRO A 818 -17.11 -2.48 -32.32
C PRO A 818 -18.23 -2.21 -33.32
N PHE A 819 -19.10 -1.26 -32.99
CA PHE A 819 -20.11 -0.72 -33.89
C PHE A 819 -20.27 0.79 -33.70
N THR A 820 -20.71 1.47 -34.74
CA THR A 820 -20.83 2.94 -34.75
C THR A 820 -22.30 3.35 -34.65
N THR A 821 -22.59 4.36 -33.83
CA THR A 821 -23.92 4.95 -33.62
C THR A 821 -23.80 6.46 -33.40
N THR A 822 -24.92 7.18 -33.44
CA THR A 822 -25.01 8.60 -33.05
C THR A 822 -25.70 8.80 -31.70
N VAL A 823 -26.29 7.74 -31.15
CA VAL A 823 -27.00 7.76 -29.86
C VAL A 823 -26.69 6.50 -29.06
N LEU A 824 -26.48 6.68 -27.77
CA LEU A 824 -26.41 5.61 -26.79
C LEU A 824 -27.72 5.56 -26.01
N MET A 825 -28.14 4.37 -25.59
CA MET A 825 -29.22 4.18 -24.63
C MET A 825 -28.67 3.38 -23.45
N LEU A 826 -28.70 3.97 -22.26
CA LEU A 826 -28.20 3.34 -21.04
C LEU A 826 -29.30 3.34 -19.98
N GLY A 827 -29.69 2.18 -19.48
CA GLY A 827 -30.45 2.08 -18.24
C GLY A 827 -29.59 2.41 -17.01
N PRO A 828 -30.17 2.88 -15.89
CA PRO A 828 -29.46 2.95 -14.61
C PRO A 828 -28.72 1.65 -14.32
N GLY A 829 -27.45 1.74 -13.91
CA GLY A 829 -26.61 0.55 -13.76
C GLY A 829 -25.65 0.30 -14.92
N GLN A 830 -26.00 0.71 -16.13
CA GLN A 830 -25.24 0.36 -17.32
C GLN A 830 -24.10 1.34 -17.60
N THR A 831 -23.00 0.81 -18.11
CA THR A 831 -21.86 1.58 -18.62
C THR A 831 -21.61 1.28 -20.09
N THR A 832 -21.05 2.23 -20.83
CA THR A 832 -20.64 2.08 -22.22
C THR A 832 -19.41 2.92 -22.51
N ASP A 833 -18.37 2.29 -23.05
CA ASP A 833 -17.16 2.97 -23.49
C ASP A 833 -17.23 3.20 -25.00
N VAL A 834 -17.02 4.45 -25.42
CA VAL A 834 -17.09 4.86 -26.82
C VAL A 834 -15.87 5.64 -27.25
N LEU A 835 -15.32 5.29 -28.41
CA LEU A 835 -14.32 6.09 -29.10
C LEU A 835 -15.02 7.22 -29.88
N ILE A 836 -14.51 8.43 -29.73
CA ILE A 836 -14.93 9.62 -30.47
C ILE A 836 -13.69 10.26 -31.12
N THR A 837 -13.80 10.65 -32.38
CA THR A 837 -12.71 11.28 -33.13
C THR A 837 -13.03 12.75 -33.37
N GLY A 838 -12.04 13.63 -33.27
CA GLY A 838 -12.16 15.05 -33.58
C GLY A 838 -12.26 15.33 -35.08
N ASP A 839 -13.30 14.83 -35.74
CA ASP A 839 -13.49 14.85 -37.19
C ASP A 839 -14.41 15.98 -37.70
N GLN A 840 -14.87 16.85 -36.81
CA GLN A 840 -15.71 17.99 -37.13
C GLN A 840 -14.90 19.30 -37.24
N PRO A 841 -15.42 20.33 -37.92
CA PRO A 841 -14.80 21.66 -37.93
C PRO A 841 -14.50 22.18 -36.51
N PRO A 842 -13.35 22.83 -36.26
CA PRO A 842 -13.03 23.36 -34.94
C PRO A 842 -14.09 24.31 -34.38
N ALA A 843 -14.90 23.82 -33.43
CA ALA A 843 -15.98 24.54 -32.79
C ALA A 843 -16.33 23.93 -31.41
N ARG A 844 -17.49 24.30 -30.87
CA ARG A 844 -18.05 23.73 -29.64
C ARG A 844 -19.28 22.90 -29.99
N TYR A 845 -19.41 21.74 -29.36
CA TYR A 845 -20.50 20.79 -29.60
C TYR A 845 -21.08 20.35 -28.26
N TYR A 846 -22.39 20.19 -28.14
CA TYR A 846 -22.96 19.64 -26.93
C TYR A 846 -22.82 18.11 -26.91
N LEU A 847 -22.43 17.58 -25.76
CA LEU A 847 -22.84 16.26 -25.29
C LEU A 847 -24.15 16.47 -24.54
N ALA A 848 -25.20 15.74 -24.87
CA ALA A 848 -26.51 15.91 -24.25
C ALA A 848 -27.11 14.57 -23.85
N ALA A 849 -27.86 14.58 -22.74
CA ALA A 849 -28.66 13.44 -22.31
C ALA A 849 -30.09 13.82 -21.92
N SER A 850 -31.03 12.92 -22.24
CA SER A 850 -32.47 13.07 -21.98
C SER A 850 -33.10 11.72 -21.66
N ALA A 851 -34.22 11.74 -20.93
CA ALA A 851 -34.92 10.53 -20.53
C ALA A 851 -35.41 9.66 -21.71
N TYR A 852 -35.31 8.34 -21.55
CA TYR A 852 -36.14 7.37 -22.21
C TYR A 852 -37.18 6.86 -21.21
N PHE A 853 -38.46 7.16 -21.46
CA PHE A 853 -39.58 6.84 -20.59
C PHE A 853 -40.65 6.06 -21.36
N SER A 854 -40.94 4.85 -20.90
CA SER A 854 -41.83 3.89 -21.58
C SER A 854 -43.15 3.62 -20.86
N ALA A 855 -43.28 4.03 -19.59
CA ALA A 855 -44.52 3.85 -18.84
C ALA A 855 -45.63 4.78 -19.33
N GLN A 856 -46.86 4.28 -19.32
CA GLN A 856 -48.02 5.06 -19.74
C GLN A 856 -48.55 5.92 -18.60
N ASN A 857 -48.80 7.21 -18.86
CA ASN A 857 -49.39 8.17 -17.91
C ASN A 857 -48.60 8.37 -16.59
N GLY A 858 -47.34 7.94 -16.53
CA GLY A 858 -46.46 8.24 -15.41
C GLY A 858 -45.75 9.59 -15.56
N ALA A 859 -45.37 10.20 -14.45
CA ALA A 859 -44.58 11.42 -14.44
C ALA A 859 -43.09 11.08 -14.46
N PHE A 860 -42.32 11.84 -15.24
CA PHE A 860 -40.86 11.74 -15.30
C PHE A 860 -40.24 13.14 -15.43
N ASP A 861 -38.96 13.24 -15.12
CA ASP A 861 -38.18 14.45 -15.40
C ASP A 861 -37.88 14.52 -16.90
N ASN A 862 -38.38 15.58 -17.54
CA ASN A 862 -38.24 15.82 -18.98
C ASN A 862 -37.19 16.91 -19.30
N THR A 863 -36.27 17.17 -18.38
CA THR A 863 -35.13 18.07 -18.63
C THR A 863 -34.12 17.40 -19.56
N THR A 864 -33.31 18.22 -20.22
CA THR A 864 -32.14 17.77 -20.98
C THR A 864 -30.91 18.34 -20.32
N THR A 865 -29.94 17.48 -20.00
CA THR A 865 -28.66 17.92 -19.44
C THR A 865 -27.60 18.04 -20.51
N THR A 866 -26.73 19.05 -20.40
CA THR A 866 -25.69 19.35 -21.39
C THR A 866 -24.28 19.47 -20.80
N ALA A 867 -23.30 19.05 -21.58
CA ALA A 867 -21.88 19.31 -21.40
C ALA A 867 -21.28 19.72 -22.76
N ILE A 868 -20.08 20.28 -22.79
CA ILE A 868 -19.49 20.85 -24.02
C ILE A 868 -18.26 20.06 -24.42
N LEU A 869 -18.28 19.49 -25.63
CA LEU A 869 -17.10 19.00 -26.32
C LEU A 869 -16.46 20.19 -27.05
N GLU A 870 -15.24 20.55 -26.67
CA GLU A 870 -14.56 21.75 -27.17
C GLU A 870 -13.31 21.40 -27.96
N TYR A 871 -13.28 21.83 -29.23
CA TYR A 871 -12.06 21.76 -30.04
C TYR A 871 -11.09 22.82 -29.58
N LYS A 872 -9.85 22.44 -29.25
CA LYS A 872 -8.84 23.42 -28.79
C LYS A 872 -8.50 24.49 -29.81
N SER A 873 -8.66 24.20 -31.10
CA SER A 873 -8.44 25.13 -32.21
C SER A 873 -9.69 25.96 -32.56
N ALA A 874 -10.76 25.91 -31.76
CA ALA A 874 -11.95 26.71 -32.00
C ALA A 874 -11.62 28.22 -32.02
N PRO A 875 -12.07 28.98 -33.03
CA PRO A 875 -11.71 30.40 -33.20
C PRO A 875 -12.23 31.29 -32.06
N CYS A 876 -11.39 32.22 -31.57
CA CYS A 876 -11.76 33.31 -30.64
C CYS A 876 -11.55 34.68 -31.29
N ASN A 877 -12.43 35.65 -31.03
CA ASN A 877 -12.29 37.05 -31.48
C ASN A 877 -11.18 37.77 -30.66
N PRO A 878 -10.40 38.71 -31.25
CA PRO A 878 -9.31 39.45 -30.56
C PRO A 878 -9.62 40.12 -29.21
N ASN A 879 -10.88 40.24 -28.77
CA ASN A 879 -11.25 40.80 -27.46
C ASN A 879 -11.64 39.76 -26.38
N CYS A 880 -11.30 38.47 -26.54
CA CYS A 880 -11.65 37.41 -25.60
C CYS A 880 -10.89 37.51 -24.24
N LYS A 881 -11.44 38.26 -23.27
CA LYS A 881 -11.15 38.07 -21.83
C LYS A 881 -12.09 37.04 -21.15
N ASN A 882 -13.14 36.57 -21.82
CA ASN A 882 -14.19 35.68 -21.27
C ASN A 882 -14.65 34.52 -22.22
N GLY A 883 -13.75 33.88 -22.97
CA GLY A 883 -14.03 32.59 -23.66
C GLY A 883 -14.52 32.64 -25.13
N PRO A 884 -14.63 31.48 -25.81
CA PRO A 884 -14.96 31.36 -27.23
C PRO A 884 -16.41 31.79 -27.56
N THR A 885 -16.57 32.55 -28.65
CA THR A 885 -17.83 33.23 -29.07
C THR A 885 -18.84 32.36 -29.85
N VAL A 886 -18.50 31.13 -30.22
CA VAL A 886 -19.41 30.24 -30.98
C VAL A 886 -20.29 29.45 -30.02
N LYS A 887 -21.62 29.59 -30.14
CA LYS A 887 -22.59 28.81 -29.36
C LYS A 887 -22.45 27.31 -29.70
N PRO A 888 -22.45 26.40 -28.72
CA PRO A 888 -22.32 24.98 -29.02
C PRO A 888 -23.53 24.45 -29.80
N ILE A 889 -23.28 23.47 -30.68
CA ILE A 889 -24.32 22.85 -31.52
C ILE A 889 -25.01 21.73 -30.72
N MET A 890 -26.34 21.67 -30.74
CA MET A 890 -27.12 20.60 -30.07
C MET A 890 -27.21 19.34 -30.93
N PRO A 891 -27.09 18.13 -30.34
CA PRO A 891 -27.39 16.89 -31.05
C PRO A 891 -28.90 16.73 -31.26
N GLN A 892 -29.27 15.91 -32.24
CA GLN A 892 -30.64 15.39 -32.34
C GLN A 892 -30.78 14.22 -31.37
N LEU A 893 -31.57 14.40 -30.31
CA LEU A 893 -31.91 13.34 -29.37
C LEU A 893 -33.22 12.66 -29.81
N PRO A 894 -33.37 11.34 -29.62
CA PRO A 894 -34.63 10.66 -29.85
C PRO A 894 -35.76 11.21 -28.97
N ALA A 895 -37.00 10.99 -29.38
CA ALA A 895 -38.14 11.26 -28.51
C ALA A 895 -38.07 10.39 -27.24
N PHE A 896 -38.54 10.89 -26.11
CA PHE A 896 -38.45 10.18 -24.83
C PHE A 896 -39.10 8.79 -24.86
N ASN A 897 -40.08 8.55 -25.73
CA ASN A 897 -40.79 7.29 -25.88
C ASN A 897 -40.32 6.45 -27.09
N ASP A 898 -39.17 6.77 -27.71
CA ASP A 898 -38.63 6.07 -28.88
C ASP A 898 -38.06 4.69 -28.53
N THR A 899 -38.98 3.75 -28.35
CA THR A 899 -38.66 2.36 -28.00
C THR A 899 -37.92 1.64 -29.13
N ASN A 900 -38.11 2.06 -30.38
CA ASN A 900 -37.42 1.47 -31.52
C ASN A 900 -35.93 1.79 -31.48
N THR A 901 -35.56 3.05 -31.26
CA THR A 901 -34.16 3.45 -31.12
C THR A 901 -33.52 2.81 -29.88
N ALA A 902 -34.21 2.80 -28.73
CA ALA A 902 -33.73 2.14 -27.52
C ALA A 902 -33.41 0.65 -27.76
N SER A 903 -34.37 -0.08 -28.33
CA SER A 903 -34.23 -1.53 -28.58
C SER A 903 -33.27 -1.86 -29.71
N ALA A 904 -33.07 -0.96 -30.68
CA ALA A 904 -32.06 -1.13 -31.71
C ALA A 904 -30.65 -1.02 -31.13
N PHE A 905 -30.43 -0.08 -30.20
CA PHE A 905 -29.15 0.08 -29.52
C PHE A 905 -28.80 -1.14 -28.65
N THR A 906 -29.72 -1.60 -27.78
CA THR A 906 -29.45 -2.77 -26.91
C THR A 906 -29.13 -4.03 -27.72
N ARG A 907 -29.83 -4.26 -28.84
CA ARG A 907 -29.60 -5.41 -29.71
C ARG A 907 -28.34 -5.34 -30.56
N SER A 908 -27.61 -4.21 -30.57
CA SER A 908 -26.38 -4.04 -31.35
C SER A 908 -25.15 -4.68 -30.71
N PHE A 909 -25.18 -4.93 -29.40
CA PHE A 909 -24.05 -5.52 -28.68
C PHE A 909 -23.80 -6.98 -29.07
N ARG A 910 -22.53 -7.33 -29.28
CA ARG A 910 -22.06 -8.69 -29.59
C ARG A 910 -20.70 -8.89 -28.94
N SER A 911 -20.40 -10.10 -28.46
CA SER A 911 -19.04 -10.40 -28.02
C SER A 911 -18.03 -10.23 -29.17
N PRO A 912 -16.79 -9.81 -28.88
CA PRO A 912 -15.77 -9.57 -29.90
C PRO A 912 -15.32 -10.85 -30.61
N ARG A 913 -15.61 -12.01 -30.02
CA ARG A 913 -15.32 -13.35 -30.54
C ARG A 913 -16.44 -14.31 -30.14
N LYS A 914 -16.46 -15.49 -30.76
CA LYS A 914 -17.32 -16.59 -30.32
C LYS A 914 -17.02 -16.92 -28.84
N VAL A 915 -18.06 -17.08 -28.03
CA VAL A 915 -17.96 -17.40 -26.60
C VAL A 915 -18.62 -18.74 -26.30
N GLU A 916 -18.09 -19.45 -25.31
CA GLU A 916 -18.65 -20.71 -24.84
C GLU A 916 -19.78 -20.43 -23.85
N VAL A 917 -20.99 -20.34 -24.40
CA VAL A 917 -22.21 -20.24 -23.61
C VAL A 917 -22.58 -21.65 -23.12
N PRO A 918 -22.86 -21.87 -21.82
CA PRO A 918 -23.30 -23.17 -21.34
C PRO A 918 -24.51 -23.67 -22.13
N THR A 919 -24.41 -24.80 -22.83
CA THR A 919 -25.48 -25.33 -23.70
C THR A 919 -26.45 -26.23 -22.96
N GLU A 920 -25.94 -26.97 -21.99
CA GLU A 920 -26.73 -27.74 -21.03
C GLU A 920 -27.14 -26.83 -19.85
N ILE A 921 -28.40 -26.94 -19.43
CA ILE A 921 -29.01 -26.06 -18.42
C ILE A 921 -29.47 -26.92 -17.24
N ASP A 922 -28.98 -26.59 -16.05
CA ASP A 922 -29.35 -27.28 -14.81
C ASP A 922 -30.57 -26.61 -14.17
N GLU A 923 -30.62 -25.28 -14.24
CA GLU A 923 -31.67 -24.44 -13.64
C GLU A 923 -32.29 -23.57 -14.73
N ASN A 924 -33.56 -23.81 -15.05
CA ASN A 924 -34.31 -23.02 -16.04
C ASN A 924 -35.43 -22.27 -15.33
N LEU A 925 -35.22 -20.97 -15.10
CA LEU A 925 -36.07 -20.12 -14.28
C LEU A 925 -36.88 -19.16 -15.15
N PHE A 926 -38.11 -18.87 -14.73
CA PHE A 926 -38.97 -17.89 -15.36
C PHE A 926 -39.41 -16.87 -14.32
N PHE A 927 -38.95 -15.63 -14.48
CA PHE A 927 -39.22 -14.52 -13.57
C PHE A 927 -40.09 -13.47 -14.27
N THR A 928 -41.25 -13.16 -13.70
CA THR A 928 -42.05 -11.99 -14.07
C THR A 928 -41.67 -10.80 -13.20
N VAL A 929 -41.51 -9.63 -13.80
CA VAL A 929 -41.25 -8.36 -13.10
C VAL A 929 -42.36 -7.37 -13.41
N GLY A 930 -42.66 -6.49 -12.46
CA GLY A 930 -43.61 -5.41 -12.71
C GLY A 930 -44.11 -4.73 -11.43
N LEU A 931 -45.06 -3.83 -11.64
CA LEU A 931 -45.63 -2.99 -10.59
C LEU A 931 -46.93 -3.58 -10.04
N GLY A 932 -47.33 -3.11 -8.86
CA GLY A 932 -48.54 -3.53 -8.17
C GLY A 932 -49.08 -2.44 -7.25
N LEU A 933 -50.27 -2.68 -6.70
CA LEU A 933 -50.93 -1.83 -5.73
C LEU A 933 -51.40 -2.65 -4.53
N ASN A 934 -50.80 -2.38 -3.37
CA ASN A 934 -51.23 -2.97 -2.10
C ASN A 934 -52.38 -2.17 -1.48
N ASN A 935 -53.38 -2.88 -0.97
CA ASN A 935 -54.42 -2.27 -0.17
C ASN A 935 -53.83 -1.57 1.06
N CYS A 936 -54.40 -0.44 1.41
CA CYS A 936 -54.01 0.25 2.62
C CYS A 936 -54.47 -0.52 3.87
N PRO A 937 -53.62 -0.65 4.92
CA PRO A 937 -54.05 -1.22 6.19
C PRO A 937 -55.25 -0.45 6.78
N ASN A 938 -56.21 -1.16 7.37
CA ASN A 938 -57.46 -0.57 7.90
C ASN A 938 -57.23 0.54 8.94
N ASN A 939 -56.08 0.56 9.60
CA ASN A 939 -55.69 1.58 10.60
C ASN A 939 -54.97 2.81 9.99
N PHE A 940 -54.75 2.85 8.68
CA PHE A 940 -54.09 3.98 8.03
C PHE A 940 -55.10 5.09 7.72
N ARG A 941 -54.78 6.32 8.16
CA ARG A 941 -55.54 7.52 7.78
C ARG A 941 -55.38 7.77 6.27
N ALA A 942 -56.39 8.36 5.62
CA ALA A 942 -56.37 8.69 4.17
C ALA A 942 -55.08 9.39 3.70
N ARG A 943 -54.48 10.26 4.53
CA ARG A 943 -53.18 10.90 4.27
C ARG A 943 -51.97 9.95 4.11
N ARG A 944 -52.10 8.67 4.44
CA ARG A 944 -51.08 7.61 4.29
C ARG A 944 -51.42 6.62 3.16
N CYS A 945 -52.42 6.93 2.35
CA CYS A 945 -52.96 6.09 1.28
C CYS A 945 -53.14 6.92 0.01
N GLN A 946 -52.04 7.51 -0.44
CA GLN A 946 -52.02 8.48 -1.54
C GLN A 946 -51.63 7.85 -2.89
N GLY A 947 -51.50 6.52 -2.96
CA GLY A 947 -51.40 5.82 -4.22
C GLY A 947 -52.74 5.82 -4.98
N PRO A 948 -52.76 5.35 -6.24
CA PRO A 948 -53.96 5.29 -7.06
C PRO A 948 -55.10 4.55 -6.35
N ASN A 949 -56.34 5.05 -6.46
CA ASN A 949 -57.52 4.44 -5.83
C ASN A 949 -57.42 4.21 -4.31
N GLY A 950 -56.67 5.04 -3.57
CA GLY A 950 -56.51 4.90 -2.12
C GLY A 950 -55.62 3.71 -1.70
N THR A 951 -54.76 3.24 -2.60
CA THR A 951 -53.83 2.13 -2.38
C THR A 951 -52.41 2.64 -2.12
N ARG A 952 -51.44 1.72 -2.13
CA ARG A 952 -50.01 2.00 -1.99
C ARG A 952 -49.22 1.27 -3.08
N PHE A 953 -48.32 1.95 -3.77
CA PHE A 953 -47.46 1.32 -4.77
C PHE A 953 -46.58 0.21 -4.18
N THR A 954 -46.35 -0.82 -4.97
CA THR A 954 -45.46 -1.94 -4.70
C THR A 954 -44.90 -2.45 -6.03
N ALA A 955 -43.84 -3.24 -5.98
CA ALA A 955 -43.28 -3.92 -7.12
C ALA A 955 -42.83 -5.31 -6.70
N SER A 956 -42.68 -6.22 -7.66
CA SER A 956 -42.39 -7.61 -7.32
C SER A 956 -41.65 -8.35 -8.43
N MET A 957 -41.01 -9.44 -8.02
CA MET A 957 -40.53 -10.48 -8.92
C MET A 957 -41.26 -11.78 -8.57
N ASN A 958 -41.87 -12.45 -9.56
CA ASN A 958 -42.73 -13.62 -9.38
C ASN A 958 -43.77 -13.48 -8.25
N ASN A 959 -44.45 -12.32 -8.19
CA ASN A 959 -45.48 -12.01 -7.19
C ASN A 959 -44.96 -11.93 -5.74
N VAL A 960 -43.63 -11.86 -5.53
CA VAL A 960 -42.99 -11.60 -4.24
C VAL A 960 -42.45 -10.17 -4.23
N SER A 961 -42.91 -9.36 -3.28
CA SER A 961 -42.37 -8.02 -3.03
C SER A 961 -41.31 -8.13 -1.93
N PHE A 962 -40.06 -7.84 -2.28
CA PHE A 962 -38.93 -8.02 -1.39
C PHE A 962 -38.97 -7.09 -0.19
N VAL A 963 -38.79 -7.65 1.00
CA VAL A 963 -38.66 -6.90 2.25
C VAL A 963 -37.23 -7.06 2.76
N LEU A 964 -36.56 -5.94 3.01
CA LEU A 964 -35.23 -5.96 3.64
C LEU A 964 -35.35 -6.48 5.09
N PRO A 965 -34.47 -7.38 5.52
CA PRO A 965 -34.40 -7.75 6.93
C PRO A 965 -33.86 -6.59 7.77
N ASN A 966 -34.03 -6.67 9.08
CA ASN A 966 -33.71 -5.58 10.02
C ASN A 966 -32.67 -5.94 11.07
N ASN A 967 -32.48 -7.24 11.38
CA ASN A 967 -31.66 -7.69 12.51
C ASN A 967 -30.33 -8.35 12.11
N ASN A 968 -30.23 -8.93 10.91
CA ASN A 968 -29.02 -9.55 10.37
C ASN A 968 -29.01 -9.38 8.86
N SER A 969 -27.83 -9.39 8.23
CA SER A 969 -27.78 -9.52 6.77
C SER A 969 -28.14 -10.94 6.33
N ILE A 970 -28.68 -11.09 5.12
CA ILE A 970 -29.02 -12.41 4.57
C ILE A 970 -27.78 -13.29 4.46
N LEU A 971 -26.64 -12.75 4.02
CA LEU A 971 -25.38 -13.48 3.94
C LEU A 971 -24.91 -13.97 5.32
N GLN A 972 -25.00 -13.12 6.34
CA GLN A 972 -24.69 -13.51 7.71
C GLN A 972 -25.61 -14.63 8.19
N ALA A 973 -26.92 -14.47 8.00
CA ALA A 973 -27.90 -15.47 8.39
C ALA A 973 -27.70 -16.80 7.65
N TYR A 974 -27.35 -16.75 6.37
CA TYR A 974 -27.09 -17.92 5.54
C TYR A 974 -25.83 -18.66 5.99
N GLN A 975 -24.73 -17.94 6.24
CA GLN A 975 -23.46 -18.55 6.67
C GLN A 975 -23.51 -19.09 8.10
N GLN A 976 -24.32 -18.48 8.98
CA GLN A 976 -24.43 -18.84 10.39
C GLN A 976 -25.69 -19.67 10.71
N ASN A 977 -26.50 -20.02 9.71
CA ASN A 977 -27.78 -20.72 9.87
C ASN A 977 -28.73 -20.05 10.89
N ILE A 978 -28.84 -18.71 10.85
CA ILE A 978 -29.71 -17.96 11.76
C ILE A 978 -31.17 -18.10 11.29
N PRO A 979 -32.07 -18.67 12.10
CA PRO A 979 -33.47 -18.86 11.71
C PRO A 979 -34.24 -17.53 11.69
N GLY A 980 -35.25 -17.44 10.82
CA GLY A 980 -36.24 -16.34 10.83
C GLY A 980 -35.84 -15.06 10.11
N VAL A 981 -34.67 -15.01 9.46
CA VAL A 981 -34.22 -13.84 8.68
C VAL A 981 -34.75 -13.87 7.23
N PHE A 982 -34.72 -15.04 6.60
CA PHE A 982 -35.21 -15.25 5.24
C PHE A 982 -35.71 -16.70 5.08
N THR A 983 -36.40 -16.98 3.97
CA THR A 983 -36.76 -18.34 3.54
C THR A 983 -36.17 -18.66 2.16
N ALA A 984 -35.84 -19.92 1.89
CA ALA A 984 -35.21 -20.36 0.63
C ALA A 984 -36.22 -20.89 -0.41
N ASP A 985 -37.45 -20.35 -0.40
CA ASP A 985 -38.61 -20.82 -1.16
C ASP A 985 -39.06 -19.80 -2.22
N PHE A 986 -38.15 -18.98 -2.76
CA PHE A 986 -38.50 -18.08 -3.85
C PHE A 986 -38.99 -18.91 -5.06
N PRO A 987 -40.11 -18.54 -5.69
CA PRO A 987 -40.70 -19.35 -6.77
C PRO A 987 -39.85 -19.29 -8.06
N ALA A 988 -39.45 -20.47 -8.56
CA ALA A 988 -38.69 -20.61 -9.82
C ALA A 988 -39.45 -20.14 -11.07
N ASN A 989 -40.78 -20.15 -11.00
CA ASN A 989 -41.72 -19.78 -12.06
C ASN A 989 -42.81 -18.88 -11.47
N PRO A 990 -43.44 -18.00 -12.25
CA PRO A 990 -44.55 -17.18 -11.76
C PRO A 990 -45.67 -18.09 -11.20
N PRO A 991 -46.17 -17.83 -9.97
CA PRO A 991 -47.19 -18.68 -9.34
C PRO A 991 -48.50 -18.78 -10.14
N LEU A 992 -48.76 -17.80 -11.01
CA LEU A 992 -49.89 -17.79 -11.91
C LEU A 992 -49.41 -17.42 -13.32
N THR A 993 -49.85 -18.19 -14.31
CA THR A 993 -49.65 -17.86 -15.72
C THR A 993 -50.85 -17.09 -16.24
N PHE A 994 -50.61 -15.95 -16.89
CA PHE A 994 -51.61 -15.12 -17.56
C PHE A 994 -50.97 -14.46 -18.79
N ASP A 995 -51.76 -13.73 -19.56
CA ASP A 995 -51.20 -12.84 -20.59
C ASP A 995 -50.50 -11.67 -19.90
N TYR A 996 -49.18 -11.77 -19.75
CA TYR A 996 -48.36 -10.78 -19.04
C TYR A 996 -48.37 -9.42 -19.73
N THR A 997 -48.75 -9.34 -21.00
CA THR A 997 -48.76 -8.08 -21.77
C THR A 997 -50.18 -7.54 -22.02
N GLY A 998 -51.20 -8.28 -21.60
CA GLY A 998 -52.61 -7.98 -21.84
C GLY A 998 -53.26 -7.18 -20.71
N ASN A 999 -54.60 -7.08 -20.74
CA ASN A 999 -55.35 -6.52 -19.62
C ASN A 999 -55.50 -7.56 -18.51
N VAL A 1000 -55.05 -7.22 -17.30
CA VAL A 1000 -54.94 -8.15 -16.18
C VAL A 1000 -55.93 -7.85 -15.06
N SER A 1001 -56.49 -8.90 -14.45
CA SER A 1001 -57.43 -8.78 -13.33
C SER A 1001 -56.80 -8.06 -12.14
N ARG A 1002 -57.59 -7.22 -11.45
CA ARG A 1002 -57.15 -6.52 -10.22
C ARG A 1002 -56.69 -7.46 -9.10
N SER A 1003 -57.11 -8.72 -9.12
CA SER A 1003 -56.64 -9.74 -8.16
C SER A 1003 -55.14 -10.00 -8.23
N LEU A 1004 -54.50 -9.72 -9.38
CA LEU A 1004 -53.06 -9.93 -9.61
C LEU A 1004 -52.21 -8.73 -9.20
N TRP A 1005 -52.81 -7.63 -8.74
CA TRP A 1005 -52.11 -6.38 -8.46
C TRP A 1005 -51.43 -6.38 -7.08
N GLN A 1006 -51.67 -7.40 -6.25
CA GLN A 1006 -51.23 -7.46 -4.86
C GLN A 1006 -50.17 -8.55 -4.64
N PRO A 1007 -48.88 -8.23 -4.83
CA PRO A 1007 -47.80 -9.15 -4.51
C PRO A 1007 -47.70 -9.42 -3.01
N THR A 1008 -47.18 -10.59 -2.67
CA THR A 1008 -46.97 -11.00 -1.28
C THR A 1008 -45.64 -10.44 -0.78
N PRO A 1009 -45.61 -9.67 0.32
CA PRO A 1009 -44.36 -9.21 0.90
C PRO A 1009 -43.56 -10.40 1.49
N GLY A 1010 -42.24 -10.43 1.27
CA GLY A 1010 -41.39 -11.44 1.88
C GLY A 1010 -39.91 -11.32 1.56
N THR A 1011 -39.08 -11.81 2.49
CA THR A 1011 -37.63 -11.95 2.31
C THR A 1011 -37.33 -13.39 1.87
N ARG A 1012 -37.48 -13.67 0.57
CA ARG A 1012 -37.32 -15.01 0.00
C ARG A 1012 -36.12 -15.07 -0.93
N GLY A 1013 -35.34 -16.14 -0.84
CA GLY A 1013 -34.21 -16.41 -1.72
C GLY A 1013 -34.39 -17.69 -2.54
N TYR A 1014 -33.69 -17.76 -3.68
CA TYR A 1014 -33.64 -18.95 -4.52
C TYR A 1014 -32.28 -19.65 -4.34
N LYS A 1015 -32.29 -20.92 -3.96
CA LYS A 1015 -31.08 -21.67 -3.70
C LYS A 1015 -30.49 -22.26 -4.98
N LEU A 1016 -29.20 -22.06 -5.21
CA LEU A 1016 -28.45 -22.61 -6.32
C LEU A 1016 -27.28 -23.46 -5.81
N LYS A 1017 -27.04 -24.59 -6.48
CA LYS A 1017 -25.82 -25.37 -6.24
C LYS A 1017 -24.64 -24.69 -6.92
N TYR A 1018 -23.47 -24.79 -6.29
CA TYR A 1018 -22.22 -24.33 -6.89
C TYR A 1018 -22.01 -25.00 -8.26
N GLY A 1019 -21.74 -24.21 -9.28
CA GLY A 1019 -21.49 -24.67 -10.65
C GLY A 1019 -22.73 -24.95 -11.50
N SER A 1020 -23.95 -24.76 -10.97
CA SER A 1020 -25.18 -24.87 -11.77
C SER A 1020 -25.16 -23.89 -12.94
N ARG A 1021 -25.55 -24.36 -14.12
CA ARG A 1021 -25.73 -23.56 -15.34
C ARG A 1021 -27.16 -23.03 -15.34
N VAL A 1022 -27.30 -21.73 -15.12
CA VAL A 1022 -28.59 -21.07 -14.86
C VAL A 1022 -29.02 -20.29 -16.08
N GLN A 1023 -30.25 -20.53 -16.54
CA GLN A 1023 -30.96 -19.71 -17.52
C GLN A 1023 -32.14 -19.03 -16.84
N ILE A 1024 -32.32 -17.74 -17.11
CA ILE A 1024 -33.44 -16.96 -16.59
C ILE A 1024 -34.14 -16.26 -17.74
N VAL A 1025 -35.44 -16.50 -17.89
CA VAL A 1025 -36.34 -15.65 -18.66
C VAL A 1025 -36.87 -14.58 -17.72
N VAL A 1026 -36.65 -13.30 -18.04
CA VAL A 1026 -37.22 -12.18 -17.30
C VAL A 1026 -38.29 -11.52 -18.18
N GLN A 1027 -39.54 -11.54 -17.74
CA GLN A 1027 -40.72 -11.08 -18.47
C GLN A 1027 -41.34 -9.87 -17.76
N ASP A 1028 -41.48 -8.75 -18.46
CA ASP A 1028 -42.25 -7.61 -17.99
C ASP A 1028 -43.75 -7.91 -17.97
N THR A 1029 -44.46 -7.31 -17.02
CA THR A 1029 -45.91 -7.45 -16.85
C THR A 1029 -46.61 -6.10 -16.98
N SER A 1030 -47.79 -6.11 -17.59
CA SER A 1030 -48.68 -4.95 -17.73
C SER A 1030 -49.49 -4.64 -16.46
N ILE A 1031 -49.16 -5.28 -15.33
CA ILE A 1031 -49.84 -5.00 -14.04
C ILE A 1031 -49.54 -3.55 -13.66
N VAL A 1032 -50.61 -2.77 -13.41
CA VAL A 1032 -50.60 -1.30 -13.27
C VAL A 1032 -50.19 -0.56 -14.56
N THR A 1033 -48.97 -0.73 -15.03
CA THR A 1033 -48.45 -0.19 -16.31
C THR A 1033 -47.21 -0.98 -16.71
N PRO A 1034 -47.03 -1.28 -18.01
CA PRO A 1034 -45.76 -1.81 -18.50
C PRO A 1034 -44.68 -0.72 -18.47
N GLU A 1035 -43.44 -1.11 -18.20
CA GLU A 1035 -42.29 -0.20 -18.15
C GLU A 1035 -40.98 -0.95 -18.43
N ASN A 1036 -39.98 -0.24 -18.94
CA ASN A 1036 -38.64 -0.79 -19.06
C ASN A 1036 -38.00 -1.01 -17.68
N HIS A 1037 -37.46 -2.21 -17.46
CA HIS A 1037 -36.83 -2.57 -16.20
C HIS A 1037 -35.35 -2.95 -16.40
N PRO A 1038 -34.38 -2.09 -16.06
CA PRO A 1038 -32.98 -2.49 -15.96
C PRO A 1038 -32.81 -3.42 -14.75
N ILE A 1039 -32.50 -4.69 -14.99
CA ILE A 1039 -32.31 -5.71 -13.96
C ILE A 1039 -30.81 -5.97 -13.79
N HIS A 1040 -30.32 -5.72 -12.58
CA HIS A 1040 -28.93 -5.95 -12.17
C HIS A 1040 -28.83 -7.21 -11.32
N LEU A 1041 -27.77 -8.01 -11.54
CA LEU A 1041 -27.41 -9.14 -10.69
C LEU A 1041 -26.03 -8.90 -10.08
N HIS A 1042 -25.98 -8.85 -8.75
CA HIS A 1042 -24.75 -8.67 -8.01
C HIS A 1042 -23.84 -9.90 -8.14
N GLY A 1043 -22.51 -9.69 -8.10
CA GLY A 1043 -21.52 -10.76 -8.04
C GLY A 1043 -21.36 -11.62 -9.30
N TYR A 1044 -22.09 -11.32 -10.37
CA TYR A 1044 -22.05 -12.06 -11.62
C TYR A 1044 -22.02 -11.15 -12.84
N ASP A 1045 -21.29 -11.60 -13.86
CA ASP A 1045 -21.54 -11.23 -15.24
C ASP A 1045 -22.34 -12.37 -15.90
N PHE A 1046 -23.23 -12.04 -16.82
CA PHE A 1046 -24.08 -12.99 -17.53
C PHE A 1046 -24.16 -12.69 -19.03
N TYR A 1047 -24.46 -13.70 -19.83
CA TYR A 1047 -24.73 -13.54 -21.25
C TYR A 1047 -26.19 -13.19 -21.50
N ILE A 1048 -26.45 -12.14 -22.29
CA ILE A 1048 -27.81 -11.85 -22.79
C ILE A 1048 -27.99 -12.58 -24.12
N LEU A 1049 -28.90 -13.56 -24.16
CA LEU A 1049 -29.07 -14.42 -25.32
C LEU A 1049 -30.06 -13.86 -26.33
N ALA A 1050 -31.14 -13.25 -25.84
CA ALA A 1050 -32.17 -12.64 -26.66
C ALA A 1050 -33.04 -11.69 -25.83
N GLU A 1051 -33.62 -10.71 -26.52
CA GLU A 1051 -34.64 -9.79 -26.01
C GLU A 1051 -35.80 -9.77 -27.01
N GLY A 1052 -37.02 -9.54 -26.53
CA GLY A 1052 -38.21 -9.50 -27.36
C GLY A 1052 -39.38 -8.76 -26.72
N PHE A 1053 -40.45 -8.62 -27.51
CA PHE A 1053 -41.73 -8.04 -27.08
C PHE A 1053 -42.82 -9.10 -27.07
N GLY A 1054 -43.89 -8.84 -26.33
CA GLY A 1054 -44.98 -9.78 -26.05
C GLY A 1054 -44.63 -10.74 -24.92
N ASN A 1055 -45.46 -11.78 -24.77
CA ASN A 1055 -45.15 -12.90 -23.89
C ASN A 1055 -44.06 -13.79 -24.49
N PHE A 1056 -43.09 -14.18 -23.68
CA PHE A 1056 -42.09 -15.16 -24.05
C PHE A 1056 -42.74 -16.51 -24.42
N ASN A 1057 -42.41 -17.03 -25.60
CA ASN A 1057 -42.82 -18.35 -26.05
C ASN A 1057 -41.60 -19.25 -26.26
N ALA A 1058 -41.41 -20.23 -25.39
CA ALA A 1058 -40.23 -21.10 -25.42
C ALA A 1058 -40.05 -21.87 -26.74
N GLN A 1059 -41.13 -22.21 -27.47
CA GLN A 1059 -41.02 -22.93 -28.75
C GLN A 1059 -40.58 -22.02 -29.91
N LYS A 1060 -40.99 -20.76 -29.87
CA LYS A 1060 -40.72 -19.78 -30.93
C LYS A 1060 -39.43 -19.00 -30.67
N ASP A 1061 -39.25 -18.53 -29.44
CA ASP A 1061 -38.28 -17.50 -29.11
C ASP A 1061 -36.89 -18.05 -28.75
N THR A 1062 -36.79 -19.30 -28.31
CA THR A 1062 -35.49 -19.98 -28.11
C THR A 1062 -34.67 -20.06 -29.41
N LYS A 1063 -35.35 -20.09 -30.57
CA LYS A 1063 -34.71 -20.02 -31.89
C LYS A 1063 -34.00 -18.69 -32.16
N LYS A 1064 -34.31 -17.64 -31.38
CA LYS A 1064 -33.67 -16.32 -31.48
C LYS A 1064 -32.40 -16.23 -30.63
N PHE A 1065 -32.08 -17.24 -29.82
CA PHE A 1065 -30.95 -17.17 -28.91
C PHE A 1065 -29.64 -17.04 -29.68
N ASN A 1066 -28.88 -15.99 -29.36
CA ASN A 1066 -27.51 -15.88 -29.80
C ASN A 1066 -26.63 -16.76 -28.89
N LEU A 1067 -26.25 -17.94 -29.38
CA LEU A 1067 -25.30 -18.85 -28.70
C LEU A 1067 -23.90 -18.78 -29.30
N VAL A 1068 -23.65 -17.85 -30.23
CA VAL A 1068 -22.37 -17.71 -30.92
C VAL A 1068 -21.55 -16.61 -30.26
N ASP A 1069 -22.08 -15.39 -30.22
CA ASP A 1069 -21.41 -14.21 -29.70
C ASP A 1069 -22.33 -13.31 -28.85
N PRO A 1070 -23.12 -13.85 -27.89
CA PRO A 1070 -23.97 -13.03 -27.03
C PRO A 1070 -23.14 -12.07 -26.17
N PRO A 1071 -23.58 -10.83 -25.96
CA PRO A 1071 -22.86 -9.89 -25.11
C PRO A 1071 -22.86 -10.35 -23.64
N MET A 1072 -21.73 -10.17 -22.99
CA MET A 1072 -21.58 -10.33 -21.54
C MET A 1072 -21.83 -8.99 -20.85
N ARG A 1073 -22.72 -8.98 -19.85
CA ARG A 1073 -23.21 -7.79 -19.14
C ARG A 1073 -23.43 -8.13 -17.68
N ASN A 1074 -23.65 -7.13 -16.83
CA ASN A 1074 -24.14 -7.33 -15.46
C ASN A 1074 -25.50 -6.65 -15.20
N THR A 1075 -25.99 -5.85 -16.16
CA THR A 1075 -27.33 -5.27 -16.13
C THR A 1075 -28.02 -5.43 -17.49
N VAL A 1076 -29.20 -6.06 -17.49
CA VAL A 1076 -30.03 -6.28 -18.69
C VAL A 1076 -31.27 -5.39 -18.66
N ALA A 1077 -31.62 -4.76 -19.77
CA ALA A 1077 -32.87 -4.05 -19.89
C ALA A 1077 -33.98 -5.04 -20.29
N VAL A 1078 -35.05 -5.12 -19.49
CA VAL A 1078 -36.27 -5.85 -19.86
C VAL A 1078 -37.19 -4.83 -20.53
N PRO A 1079 -37.49 -4.96 -21.84
CA PRO A 1079 -38.35 -4.00 -22.55
C PRO A 1079 -39.77 -3.96 -21.96
N ALA A 1080 -40.41 -2.80 -22.02
CA ALA A 1080 -41.82 -2.66 -21.65
C ALA A 1080 -42.69 -3.61 -22.51
N ASN A 1081 -43.59 -4.37 -21.88
CA ASN A 1081 -44.34 -5.47 -22.49
C ASN A 1081 -43.45 -6.48 -23.21
N GLY A 1082 -42.26 -6.74 -22.68
CA GLY A 1082 -41.27 -7.59 -23.33
C GLY A 1082 -40.56 -8.53 -22.37
N TRP A 1083 -39.51 -9.15 -22.87
CA TRP A 1083 -38.72 -10.13 -22.13
C TRP A 1083 -37.25 -10.07 -22.52
N ALA A 1084 -36.39 -10.54 -21.62
CA ALA A 1084 -34.99 -10.78 -21.85
C ALA A 1084 -34.58 -12.16 -21.31
N VAL A 1085 -33.63 -12.83 -21.97
CA VAL A 1085 -33.09 -14.11 -21.50
C VAL A 1085 -31.61 -13.97 -21.19
N ILE A 1086 -31.25 -14.30 -19.95
CA ILE A 1086 -29.87 -14.29 -19.48
C ILE A 1086 -29.38 -15.68 -19.08
N ARG A 1087 -28.07 -15.91 -19.19
CA ARG A 1087 -27.43 -17.17 -18.79
C ARG A 1087 -26.10 -16.93 -18.10
N PHE A 1088 -25.86 -17.63 -17.00
CA PHE A 1088 -24.61 -17.62 -16.24
C PHE A 1088 -24.35 -18.96 -15.55
N VAL A 1089 -23.16 -19.12 -14.98
CA VAL A 1089 -22.81 -20.26 -14.13
C VAL A 1089 -22.76 -19.78 -12.69
N ALA A 1090 -23.41 -20.48 -11.76
CA ALA A 1090 -23.41 -20.17 -10.34
C ALA A 1090 -22.08 -20.57 -9.67
N ASP A 1091 -20.97 -19.98 -10.12
CA ASP A 1091 -19.60 -20.30 -9.71
C ASP A 1091 -19.05 -19.39 -8.60
N ASN A 1092 -19.90 -18.54 -8.03
CA ASN A 1092 -19.55 -17.59 -6.98
C ASN A 1092 -20.46 -17.78 -5.74
N PRO A 1093 -19.96 -18.39 -4.67
CA PRO A 1093 -20.77 -18.72 -3.49
C PRO A 1093 -21.10 -17.47 -2.67
N GLY A 1094 -22.29 -17.42 -2.09
CA GLY A 1094 -22.74 -16.27 -1.31
C GLY A 1094 -24.23 -15.97 -1.44
N ALA A 1095 -24.60 -14.75 -1.08
CA ALA A 1095 -25.96 -14.23 -1.19
C ALA A 1095 -25.93 -13.04 -2.17
N TRP A 1096 -26.56 -13.19 -3.33
CA TRP A 1096 -26.44 -12.24 -4.44
C TRP A 1096 -27.79 -11.61 -4.76
N LEU A 1097 -27.88 -10.29 -4.60
CA LEU A 1097 -29.09 -9.54 -4.90
C LEU A 1097 -29.31 -9.46 -6.42
N MET A 1098 -30.52 -9.77 -6.87
CA MET A 1098 -31.00 -9.45 -8.20
C MET A 1098 -32.16 -8.46 -8.06
N HIS A 1099 -32.05 -7.28 -8.67
CA HIS A 1099 -33.04 -6.22 -8.47
C HIS A 1099 -33.18 -5.31 -9.69
N CYS A 1100 -34.29 -4.56 -9.73
CA CYS A 1100 -34.42 -3.47 -10.68
C CYS A 1100 -33.58 -2.27 -10.23
N HIS A 1101 -32.80 -1.72 -11.15
CA HIS A 1101 -31.88 -0.62 -10.90
C HIS A 1101 -32.57 0.77 -10.96
N LEU A 1102 -33.90 0.79 -11.11
CA LEU A 1102 -34.72 1.96 -10.80
C LEU A 1102 -34.93 2.01 -9.28
N ASP A 1103 -34.40 3.04 -8.63
CA ASP A 1103 -34.36 3.12 -7.15
C ASP A 1103 -35.76 3.12 -6.53
N VAL A 1104 -36.75 3.68 -7.23
CA VAL A 1104 -38.16 3.59 -6.86
C VAL A 1104 -38.69 2.16 -6.86
N HIS A 1105 -38.28 1.31 -7.81
CA HIS A 1105 -38.77 -0.07 -7.91
C HIS A 1105 -38.15 -1.01 -6.87
N ILE A 1106 -36.85 -0.91 -6.61
CA ILE A 1106 -36.25 -1.64 -5.49
C ILE A 1106 -36.84 -1.18 -4.15
N THR A 1107 -37.11 0.12 -3.99
CA THR A 1107 -37.82 0.65 -2.80
C THR A 1107 -39.21 0.03 -2.64
N TRP A 1108 -39.89 -0.25 -3.76
CA TRP A 1108 -41.18 -0.93 -3.79
C TRP A 1108 -41.11 -2.46 -3.73
N GLY A 1109 -39.92 -3.05 -3.71
CA GLY A 1109 -39.71 -4.49 -3.52
C GLY A 1109 -39.41 -5.30 -4.79
N LEU A 1110 -39.02 -4.68 -5.91
CA LEU A 1110 -38.60 -5.39 -7.13
C LEU A 1110 -37.17 -5.95 -6.98
N ALA A 1111 -37.03 -6.96 -6.12
CA ALA A 1111 -35.75 -7.63 -5.83
C ALA A 1111 -35.94 -9.08 -5.39
N MET A 1112 -34.85 -9.84 -5.35
CA MET A 1112 -34.74 -11.20 -4.79
C MET A 1112 -33.28 -11.53 -4.51
N VAL A 1113 -33.00 -12.59 -3.74
CA VAL A 1113 -31.61 -13.02 -3.44
C VAL A 1113 -31.32 -14.45 -3.90
N PHE A 1114 -30.26 -14.65 -4.68
CA PHE A 1114 -29.73 -15.98 -4.97
C PHE A 1114 -28.83 -16.43 -3.82
N LEU A 1115 -29.05 -17.65 -3.34
CA LEU A 1115 -28.25 -18.28 -2.30
C LEU A 1115 -27.42 -19.37 -2.94
N VAL A 1116 -26.16 -19.09 -3.22
CA VAL A 1116 -25.27 -20.01 -3.92
C VAL A 1116 -24.46 -20.79 -2.89
N ASP A 1117 -24.60 -22.11 -2.89
CA ASP A 1117 -23.83 -23.03 -2.04
C ASP A 1117 -22.32 -22.88 -2.27
N ASN A 1118 -21.53 -23.20 -1.25
CA ASN A 1118 -20.09 -23.42 -1.42
C ASN A 1118 -19.85 -24.67 -2.29
N GLY A 1119 -18.81 -24.64 -3.11
CA GLY A 1119 -18.28 -25.82 -3.78
C GLY A 1119 -17.42 -26.68 -2.85
N ILE A 1120 -16.69 -27.63 -3.43
CA ILE A 1120 -15.90 -28.63 -2.68
C ILE A 1120 -14.61 -28.00 -2.12
N GLY A 1121 -13.96 -27.14 -2.89
CA GLY A 1121 -12.66 -26.55 -2.53
C GLY A 1121 -12.75 -25.24 -1.75
N ALA A 1122 -11.68 -24.89 -1.04
CA ALA A 1122 -11.54 -23.61 -0.34
C ALA A 1122 -11.62 -22.38 -1.30
N LEU A 1123 -11.19 -22.54 -2.56
CA LEU A 1123 -11.33 -21.52 -3.61
C LEU A 1123 -12.73 -21.48 -4.23
N GLN A 1124 -13.58 -22.46 -3.94
CA GLN A 1124 -14.98 -22.53 -4.35
C GLN A 1124 -15.91 -22.15 -3.18
N SER A 1125 -15.36 -21.62 -2.09
CA SER A 1125 -16.07 -21.21 -0.90
C SER A 1125 -15.88 -19.73 -0.65
N ILE A 1126 -16.88 -19.09 -0.03
CA ILE A 1126 -16.79 -17.70 0.41
C ILE A 1126 -15.72 -17.56 1.50
N GLU A 1127 -15.03 -16.43 1.53
CA GLU A 1127 -14.10 -16.11 2.61
C GLU A 1127 -14.83 -15.83 3.92
N PRO A 1128 -14.18 -16.03 5.09
CA PRO A 1128 -14.76 -15.66 6.36
C PRO A 1128 -15.06 -14.15 6.43
N PRO A 1129 -16.05 -13.74 7.24
CA PRO A 1129 -16.40 -12.32 7.38
C PRO A 1129 -15.19 -11.51 7.87
N PRO A 1130 -14.96 -10.30 7.32
CA PRO A 1130 -13.92 -9.41 7.81
C PRO A 1130 -14.13 -9.01 9.28
N VAL A 1131 -13.03 -8.79 10.00
CA VAL A 1131 -13.06 -8.42 11.43
C VAL A 1131 -13.74 -7.06 11.70
N ASP A 1132 -13.80 -6.19 10.70
CA ASP A 1132 -14.45 -4.88 10.76
C ASP A 1132 -15.83 -4.85 10.08
N LEU A 1133 -16.42 -6.02 9.77
CA LEU A 1133 -17.77 -6.12 9.21
C LEU A 1133 -18.77 -5.38 10.13
N PRO A 1134 -19.59 -4.45 9.60
CA PRO A 1134 -20.54 -3.71 10.42
C PRO A 1134 -21.57 -4.65 11.07
N LEU A 1135 -21.84 -4.40 12.34
CA LEU A 1135 -22.87 -5.12 13.09
C LEU A 1135 -24.24 -4.49 12.87
N CYS A 1136 -25.22 -5.38 12.70
CA CYS A 1136 -26.62 -5.11 12.99
C CYS A 1136 -26.78 -5.13 14.53
#